data_AF-A0AA36HQL5-F1
#
_entry.id   AF-A0AA36HQL5-F1
#
_cell.length_a   1.000
_cell.length_b   1.000
_cell.length_c   1.000
_cell.angle_alpha   90.00
_cell.angle_beta   90.00
_cell.angle_gamma   90.00
#
_symmetry.space_group_name_H-M   'P 1'
#
loop_
_entity.id
_entity.type
_entity.pdbx_description
1 polymer ?
#
loop_
_entity_poly.entity_id
_entity_poly.type
_entity_poly.pdbx_seq_one_letter_code
_entity_poly.pdbx_strand_id
1 'polypeptide(L)'
;MAAVVPRWRLGCLAGVRHFGALPSNSEYLNMILNAKVYDVCKRTDLHFAPSLSKLTGNRVFLKREDTQSVFSFKIRGAYNRIVALSAEEKAQGICACSAGNHAQGVAFSAAALDVSAKIFMPQTTPNIKVDAVRRFSNEKSEVILVGDNYDAAYAATMECMRNEGRVLVHPFNDPLVIAGQGTIGKEILEQTTKEDVEAVFCCVGGGGLLAGVASFLKAVKPSIKVIGVEAHDSAAMTESLKAQKVVELPTVGLFADGAAVAKVGDETFRLCQMHVDDMITVSTDEICAAIKDSFKDTRVVLEPAGALATAGLKRYALSGRATEGRCLVAVSSGANMDFDRLRFVSERADTSETHIAVNIPEKAGAFIDFYRLIFPRNVTEFAYRISGDPASIFMSFQAKSEEDRAAALEALRGAGYDFLDLSQNELAKTHGRSLIGGRAPPELTSEEGLFSFEFPEKPGALMRFLEQLPSDFNVSLFHYRGHGADVARVLVGIQVPGKSRAGFRDYLAYLVSKGYSWKEETQNDIYTRFLLETSEVNTSGRKRPFPPPLTLTGSSVTEPCSSKAVLPQRTGAIPKRDGLGLAGGKVKAFYLALHILNWYDAVPENLDILLTERDFEVEDYGVPVFTDMRPASVKPGQLIRFPHEPGAAMPSVRALLLLLALAEAEGLDGEKGRAKSGHWWETEVMYQIYPRSFQDSNGDGTGDLKGIEQRLPYLKELGVGFLWLSPVMKSPMMDFGYDIADFHAVDPLFGSMQDMKDLIAAAEKLGIKLLMDFVPNHSSNASEWFKESRSSKTSPKRDWYMWHPGVVVDGERRPPNNWASNFGGGLGSSWTWDEKTEEYYYHAFGEFQPDLNYRNPEVVEAMKEVLRFWLDLGVGGFRIDAVPFLLEDPELRDEAFDAACAKTQPIWNCMVHNYTQNDPKNHEIIQGWRETVDQYGERVIFGEIYAPLKDLMEYYGTPEKPEFNVPFNFEVLGQNYGQPNDLSVAKVVRDAVRSYAEALPDWCHGNWVLGNHDNHRLMQRLRNNTRLATTVYAFFNLLPGTPVVYQGDEIAQRDLFIPYSLCRDPMCLKNPEMFATTGRDPERTPMQWTPGFQSGFSTSNRTWLPVNPDHVTVNVETEAKASTSPLSVMRSTLAWRSRHPTLSLGSITEVPGDLGQLNQDLVVAKYTMGDETTTAATVANWNPSQVLSVDLQALLEAQRVGEARHRASKVQLAFSTASREEVDVKGLTLAPGEVVVVTYTSGKVLVPIIA
;
A
#
# COMPACT_ATOMS: atom_id res chain seq x y z
N MET A 1 80.69 -36.53 22.15
CA MET A 1 79.67 -37.51 22.59
C MET A 1 78.71 -36.76 23.46
N ALA A 2 77.40 -36.83 23.17
CA ALA A 2 76.33 -36.27 23.99
C ALA A 2 76.60 -34.84 24.54
N ALA A 3 76.29 -33.79 23.77
CA ALA A 3 76.09 -32.43 24.30
C ALA A 3 75.60 -31.49 23.17
N VAL A 4 74.39 -30.88 23.27
CA VAL A 4 74.12 -29.46 23.71
C VAL A 4 74.04 -28.52 22.47
N VAL A 5 73.03 -27.70 22.12
CA VAL A 5 72.00 -26.82 22.78
C VAL A 5 70.90 -26.45 21.71
N PRO A 6 69.87 -25.57 21.93
CA PRO A 6 68.65 -25.61 22.77
C PRO A 6 67.31 -25.67 21.97
N ARG A 7 66.24 -26.08 22.68
CA ARG A 7 64.81 -25.92 22.31
C ARG A 7 64.40 -24.45 22.14
N TRP A 8 63.69 -24.08 21.06
CA TRP A 8 62.52 -23.14 21.06
C TRP A 8 61.60 -23.38 19.83
N ARG A 9 60.30 -23.57 20.12
CA ARG A 9 59.05 -23.31 19.34
C ARG A 9 58.71 -24.06 18.03
N LEU A 10 57.63 -24.83 18.10
CA LEU A 10 56.37 -24.57 17.34
C LEU A 10 55.25 -25.46 17.91
N GLY A 11 54.58 -24.94 18.93
CA GLY A 11 53.24 -25.38 19.32
C GLY A 11 52.24 -24.40 18.73
N CYS A 12 51.36 -24.88 17.85
CA CYS A 12 50.03 -24.35 17.51
C CYS A 12 49.49 -25.12 16.28
N LEU A 13 48.99 -26.33 16.49
CA LEU A 13 48.07 -27.04 15.58
C LEU A 13 47.21 -27.98 16.44
N ALA A 14 46.35 -27.40 17.28
CA ALA A 14 45.38 -28.15 18.07
C ALA A 14 44.13 -27.29 18.26
N GLY A 15 43.09 -27.58 17.49
CA GLY A 15 41.83 -26.83 17.52
C GLY A 15 40.75 -27.34 16.58
N VAL A 16 40.73 -28.64 16.26
CA VAL A 16 39.53 -29.31 15.72
C VAL A 16 39.39 -30.58 16.54
N ARG A 17 38.40 -30.65 17.43
CA ARG A 17 38.04 -31.92 18.07
C ARG A 17 37.65 -32.89 16.96
N HIS A 18 38.51 -33.87 16.68
CA HIS A 18 38.10 -35.08 15.99
C HIS A 18 36.95 -35.69 16.81
N PHE A 19 35.77 -35.84 16.22
CA PHE A 19 34.87 -36.91 16.64
C PHE A 19 35.71 -38.20 16.56
N GLY A 20 35.94 -38.84 17.69
CA GLY A 20 36.56 -40.17 17.71
C GLY A 20 35.64 -41.11 16.94
N ALA A 21 36.09 -41.56 15.77
CA ALA A 21 35.32 -42.29 14.75
C ALA A 21 34.12 -41.53 14.14
N LEU A 22 33.91 -41.68 12.83
CA LEU A 22 32.71 -41.17 12.15
C LEU A 22 31.48 -41.97 12.60
N PRO A 23 30.30 -41.34 12.75
CA PRO A 23 29.12 -42.05 13.27
C PRO A 23 28.66 -43.18 12.34
N SER A 24 28.26 -44.29 12.94
CA SER A 24 27.53 -45.38 12.31
C SER A 24 26.09 -44.98 11.97
N ASN A 25 25.40 -45.80 11.17
CA ASN A 25 24.02 -45.52 10.77
C ASN A 25 23.06 -45.43 11.96
N SER A 26 23.22 -46.31 12.96
CA SER A 26 22.40 -46.31 14.17
C SER A 26 22.64 -45.06 15.02
N GLU A 27 23.88 -44.55 15.03
CA GLU A 27 24.21 -43.29 15.70
C GLU A 27 23.59 -42.10 14.98
N TYR A 28 23.59 -42.06 13.64
CA TYR A 28 22.88 -41.03 12.89
C TYR A 28 21.37 -41.05 13.16
N LEU A 29 20.73 -42.22 13.20
CA LEU A 29 19.32 -42.31 13.56
C LEU A 29 19.07 -41.70 14.95
N ASN A 30 19.90 -42.04 15.94
CA ASN A 30 19.79 -41.50 17.28
C ASN A 30 20.01 -39.97 17.32
N MET A 31 21.02 -39.47 16.59
CA MET A 31 21.29 -38.04 16.48
C MET A 31 20.14 -37.27 15.82
N ILE A 32 19.50 -37.85 14.80
CA ILE A 32 18.36 -37.24 14.09
C ILE A 32 17.13 -37.20 15.01
N LEU A 33 16.85 -38.27 15.76
CA LEU A 33 15.72 -38.32 16.69
C LEU A 33 15.86 -37.31 17.85
N ASN A 34 17.10 -37.03 18.28
CA ASN A 34 17.41 -36.10 19.37
C ASN A 34 17.84 -34.71 18.89
N ALA A 35 17.72 -34.41 17.59
CA ALA A 35 18.09 -33.11 17.04
C ALA A 35 17.16 -32.02 17.58
N LYS A 36 17.73 -30.90 18.05
CA LYS A 36 16.98 -29.80 18.69
C LYS A 36 16.50 -28.74 17.69
N VAL A 37 16.13 -29.16 16.47
CA VAL A 37 15.84 -28.21 15.39
C VAL A 37 14.60 -27.36 15.65
N TYR A 38 13.64 -27.86 16.42
CA TYR A 38 12.32 -27.23 16.58
C TYR A 38 12.27 -26.06 17.56
N ASP A 39 13.37 -25.73 18.23
CA ASP A 39 13.49 -24.50 19.01
C ASP A 39 13.39 -23.25 18.10
N VAL A 40 13.79 -23.39 16.83
CA VAL A 40 13.78 -22.30 15.84
C VAL A 40 13.13 -22.67 14.51
N CYS A 41 13.02 -23.96 14.19
CA CYS A 41 12.38 -24.45 12.97
C CYS A 41 10.94 -24.84 13.26
N LYS A 42 10.04 -24.59 12.31
CA LYS A 42 8.72 -25.22 12.32
C LYS A 42 8.75 -26.53 11.55
N ARG A 43 7.85 -27.44 11.92
CA ARG A 43 7.51 -28.59 11.06
C ARG A 43 6.89 -28.04 9.78
N THR A 44 7.47 -28.38 8.63
CA THR A 44 7.02 -27.82 7.35
C THR A 44 5.90 -28.65 6.76
N ASP A 45 5.07 -28.01 5.94
CA ASP A 45 3.97 -28.70 5.29
C ASP A 45 4.48 -29.73 4.25
N LEU A 46 3.71 -30.82 4.09
CA LEU A 46 3.86 -31.77 3.00
C LEU A 46 2.70 -31.55 2.03
N HIS A 47 2.92 -30.61 1.12
CA HIS A 47 1.89 -30.05 0.26
C HIS A 47 1.57 -30.98 -0.90
N PHE A 48 0.30 -31.37 -1.07
CA PHE A 48 -0.14 -32.13 -2.24
C PHE A 48 -0.13 -31.23 -3.50
N ALA A 49 0.55 -31.67 -4.56
CA ALA A 49 0.73 -30.90 -5.79
C ALA A 49 -0.17 -31.44 -6.91
N PRO A 50 -1.40 -30.91 -7.09
CA PRO A 50 -2.39 -31.50 -8.00
C PRO A 50 -1.99 -31.42 -9.48
N SER A 51 -1.36 -30.32 -9.91
CA SER A 51 -0.96 -30.14 -11.32
C SER A 51 0.21 -31.06 -11.67
N LEU A 52 1.22 -31.13 -10.81
CA LEU A 52 2.34 -32.07 -10.95
C LEU A 52 1.88 -33.53 -10.87
N SER A 53 0.91 -33.82 -10.00
CA SER A 53 0.34 -35.17 -9.89
C SER A 53 -0.35 -35.59 -11.19
N LYS A 54 -1.18 -34.70 -11.75
CA LYS A 54 -1.83 -34.92 -13.04
C LYS A 54 -0.82 -35.08 -14.18
N LEU A 55 0.23 -34.26 -14.20
CA LEU A 55 1.26 -34.29 -15.23
C LEU A 55 2.06 -35.59 -15.22
N THR A 56 2.33 -36.14 -14.04
CA THR A 56 3.21 -37.31 -13.87
C THR A 56 2.46 -38.64 -13.79
N GLY A 57 1.13 -38.64 -13.66
CA GLY A 57 0.34 -39.86 -13.39
C GLY A 57 0.59 -40.44 -12.00
N ASN A 58 1.19 -39.68 -11.09
CA ASN A 58 1.62 -40.10 -9.76
C ASN A 58 1.07 -39.15 -8.70
N ARG A 59 1.08 -39.56 -7.42
CA ARG A 59 0.69 -38.68 -6.31
C ARG A 59 1.93 -37.92 -5.84
N VAL A 60 2.02 -36.65 -6.22
CA VAL A 60 3.20 -35.81 -5.95
C VAL A 60 2.96 -34.94 -4.73
N PHE A 61 3.93 -34.94 -3.81
CA PHE A 61 3.97 -34.04 -2.67
C PHE A 61 5.26 -33.21 -2.66
N LEU A 62 5.14 -31.97 -2.20
CA LEU A 62 6.25 -31.04 -2.03
C LEU A 62 6.49 -30.81 -0.53
N LYS A 63 7.68 -31.16 -0.05
CA LYS A 63 8.10 -30.89 1.33
C LYS A 63 8.62 -29.46 1.42
N ARG A 64 7.83 -28.58 2.04
CA ARG A 64 7.93 -27.10 1.93
C ARG A 64 8.98 -26.45 2.83
N GLU A 65 10.25 -26.83 2.68
CA GLU A 65 11.36 -26.22 3.43
C GLU A 65 11.63 -24.75 3.07
N ASP A 66 11.06 -24.27 1.96
CA ASP A 66 10.98 -22.86 1.59
C ASP A 66 10.17 -22.00 2.59
N THR A 67 9.35 -22.62 3.44
CA THR A 67 8.50 -21.89 4.41
C THR A 67 9.18 -21.64 5.75
N GLN A 68 10.41 -22.12 5.96
CA GLN A 68 11.19 -21.86 7.18
C GLN A 68 11.49 -20.36 7.35
N SER A 69 11.86 -19.94 8.56
CA SER A 69 12.11 -18.53 8.90
C SER A 69 13.23 -17.86 8.07
N VAL A 70 14.16 -18.66 7.55
CA VAL A 70 15.24 -18.22 6.64
C VAL A 70 15.02 -18.69 5.19
N PHE A 71 13.76 -19.02 4.86
CA PHE A 71 13.29 -19.46 3.54
C PHE A 71 14.04 -20.65 2.94
N SER A 72 14.66 -21.49 3.79
CA SER A 72 15.37 -22.69 3.37
C SER A 72 15.62 -23.66 4.52
N PHE A 73 15.94 -24.91 4.18
CA PHE A 73 16.23 -25.97 5.14
C PHE A 73 17.50 -25.74 5.99
N LYS A 74 18.40 -24.82 5.58
CA LYS A 74 19.75 -24.69 6.15
C LYS A 74 19.77 -24.39 7.65
N ILE A 75 18.73 -23.72 8.16
CA ILE A 75 18.56 -23.43 9.59
C ILE A 75 18.56 -24.68 10.47
N ARG A 76 18.02 -25.81 10.01
CA ARG A 76 17.95 -27.04 10.80
C ARG A 76 19.34 -27.54 11.19
N GLY A 77 20.21 -27.72 10.20
CA GLY A 77 21.58 -28.16 10.42
C GLY A 77 22.44 -27.12 11.14
N ALA A 78 22.30 -25.82 10.80
CA ALA A 78 23.04 -24.75 11.45
C ALA A 78 22.71 -24.67 12.95
N TYR A 79 21.42 -24.62 13.30
CA TYR A 79 20.98 -24.55 14.69
C TYR A 79 21.38 -25.80 15.46
N ASN A 80 21.16 -27.00 14.91
CA ASN A 80 21.51 -28.25 15.58
C ASN A 80 23.01 -28.35 15.88
N ARG A 81 23.87 -27.78 15.03
CA ARG A 81 25.31 -27.73 15.29
C ARG A 81 25.69 -26.73 16.38
N ILE A 82 25.07 -25.55 16.37
CA ILE A 82 25.40 -24.44 17.28
C ILE A 82 24.84 -24.70 18.70
N VAL A 83 23.62 -25.23 18.80
CA VAL A 83 23.00 -25.54 20.10
C VAL A 83 23.79 -26.62 20.87
N ALA A 84 24.41 -27.55 20.14
CA ALA A 84 25.23 -28.64 20.67
C ALA A 84 26.66 -28.24 21.07
N LEU A 85 27.06 -26.97 20.86
CA LEU A 85 28.34 -26.48 21.35
C LEU A 85 28.38 -26.49 22.88
N SER A 86 29.54 -26.84 23.44
CA SER A 86 29.83 -26.69 24.87
C SER A 86 29.83 -25.22 25.29
N ALA A 87 29.72 -24.95 26.60
CA ALA A 87 29.76 -23.59 27.11
C ALA A 87 31.08 -22.87 26.76
N GLU A 88 32.19 -23.60 26.78
CA GLU A 88 33.50 -23.09 26.37
C GLU A 88 33.54 -22.72 24.88
N GLU A 89 32.99 -23.56 24.02
CA GLU A 89 32.93 -23.30 22.57
C GLU A 89 31.98 -22.14 22.23
N LYS A 90 30.84 -22.02 22.93
CA LYS A 90 29.93 -20.87 22.78
C LYS A 90 30.59 -19.56 23.20
N ALA A 91 31.40 -19.58 24.27
CA ALA A 91 32.17 -18.42 24.72
C ALA A 91 33.27 -18.02 23.73
N GLN A 92 33.89 -18.98 23.03
CA GLN A 92 34.85 -18.72 21.95
C GLN A 92 34.19 -18.13 20.70
N GLY A 93 32.90 -18.41 20.48
CA GLY A 93 32.13 -17.96 19.33
C GLY A 93 32.34 -18.84 18.10
N ILE A 94 31.58 -18.54 17.04
CA ILE A 94 31.54 -19.33 15.80
C ILE A 94 32.01 -18.53 14.58
N CYS A 95 32.40 -19.25 13.53
CA CYS A 95 32.62 -18.68 12.21
C CYS A 95 31.99 -19.53 11.09
N ALA A 96 31.61 -18.89 9.99
CA ALA A 96 31.07 -19.56 8.81
C ALA A 96 31.44 -18.81 7.53
N CYS A 97 31.56 -19.55 6.41
CA CYS A 97 31.77 -18.99 5.07
C CYS A 97 30.59 -19.33 4.18
N SER A 98 29.79 -18.34 3.79
CA SER A 98 28.72 -18.52 2.80
C SER A 98 28.13 -17.17 2.42
N ALA A 99 27.75 -17.01 1.16
CA ALA A 99 27.03 -15.82 0.70
C ALA A 99 25.51 -16.02 0.55
N GLY A 100 24.95 -17.13 1.04
CA GLY A 100 23.55 -17.52 0.78
C GLY A 100 22.85 -18.17 1.97
N ASN A 101 22.02 -19.17 1.70
CA ASN A 101 21.10 -19.79 2.66
C ASN A 101 21.76 -20.30 3.94
N HIS A 102 23.01 -20.78 3.86
CA HIS A 102 23.75 -21.22 5.05
C HIS A 102 24.13 -20.06 5.97
N ALA A 103 24.59 -18.92 5.41
CA ALA A 103 24.92 -17.75 6.21
C ALA A 103 23.70 -17.18 6.93
N GLN A 104 22.54 -17.15 6.27
CA GLN A 104 21.28 -16.76 6.92
C GLN A 104 20.92 -17.72 8.07
N GLY A 105 21.02 -19.03 7.84
CA GLY A 105 20.78 -20.03 8.88
C GLY A 105 21.72 -19.91 10.08
N VAL A 106 23.01 -19.62 9.85
CA VAL A 106 24.00 -19.39 10.90
C VAL A 106 23.72 -18.09 11.65
N ALA A 107 23.47 -16.98 10.95
CA ALA A 107 23.15 -15.69 11.56
C ALA A 107 21.94 -15.81 12.49
N PHE A 108 20.83 -16.39 11.98
CA PHE A 108 19.62 -16.61 12.75
C PHE A 108 19.88 -17.46 13.99
N SER A 109 20.60 -18.59 13.82
CA SER A 109 20.87 -19.52 14.92
C SER A 109 21.79 -18.92 15.98
N ALA A 110 22.77 -18.12 15.55
CA ALA A 110 23.68 -17.42 16.45
C ALA A 110 22.94 -16.37 17.29
N ALA A 111 22.06 -15.59 16.65
CA ALA A 111 21.23 -14.61 17.33
C ALA A 111 20.27 -15.27 18.33
N ALA A 112 19.58 -16.36 17.94
CA ALA A 112 18.65 -17.08 18.81
C ALA A 112 19.32 -17.69 20.05
N LEU A 113 20.60 -18.07 19.95
CA LEU A 113 21.37 -18.69 21.04
C LEU A 113 22.32 -17.73 21.76
N ASP A 114 22.30 -16.45 21.38
CA ASP A 114 23.17 -15.40 21.90
C ASP A 114 24.68 -15.72 21.80
N VAL A 115 25.10 -16.36 20.71
CA VAL A 115 26.49 -16.76 20.43
C VAL A 115 27.14 -15.79 19.44
N SER A 116 28.36 -15.32 19.73
CA SER A 116 29.08 -14.45 18.79
C SER A 116 29.41 -15.19 17.49
N ALA A 117 29.10 -14.60 16.34
CA ALA A 117 29.33 -15.18 15.01
C ALA A 117 30.13 -14.25 14.10
N LYS A 118 31.08 -14.80 13.34
CA LYS A 118 31.75 -14.12 12.21
C LYS A 118 31.41 -14.84 10.91
N ILE A 119 30.72 -14.14 10.01
CA ILE A 119 30.24 -14.70 8.75
C ILE A 119 31.01 -14.06 7.60
N PHE A 120 31.83 -14.86 6.93
CA PHE A 120 32.69 -14.40 5.84
C PHE A 120 32.00 -14.60 4.49
N MET A 121 32.04 -13.55 3.67
CA MET A 121 31.49 -13.51 2.32
C MET A 121 32.50 -12.82 1.39
N PRO A 122 32.54 -13.15 0.09
CA PRO A 122 33.35 -12.41 -0.88
C PRO A 122 32.95 -10.92 -0.94
N GLN A 123 33.89 -10.02 -1.21
CA GLN A 123 33.62 -8.59 -1.41
C GLN A 123 32.72 -8.33 -2.62
N THR A 124 32.75 -9.22 -3.60
CA THR A 124 31.90 -9.21 -4.80
C THR A 124 30.47 -9.68 -4.54
N THR A 125 30.12 -10.04 -3.30
CA THR A 125 28.76 -10.47 -2.95
C THR A 125 27.77 -9.31 -3.11
N PRO A 126 26.66 -9.50 -3.85
CA PRO A 126 25.61 -8.48 -3.97
C PRO A 126 25.06 -8.04 -2.61
N ASN A 127 24.85 -6.74 -2.42
CA ASN A 127 24.37 -6.17 -1.16
C ASN A 127 23.08 -6.82 -0.66
N ILE A 128 22.15 -7.19 -1.56
CA ILE A 128 20.90 -7.89 -1.20
C ILE A 128 21.15 -9.18 -0.40
N LYS A 129 22.21 -9.95 -0.74
CA LYS A 129 22.57 -11.17 -0.02
C LYS A 129 23.26 -10.87 1.31
N VAL A 130 24.09 -9.83 1.35
CA VAL A 130 24.75 -9.35 2.57
C VAL A 130 23.71 -8.85 3.57
N ASP A 131 22.76 -8.05 3.11
CA ASP A 131 21.70 -7.47 3.93
C ASP A 131 20.71 -8.53 4.41
N ALA A 132 20.46 -9.57 3.61
CA ALA A 132 19.68 -10.74 4.06
C ALA A 132 20.33 -11.47 5.25
N VAL A 133 21.66 -11.59 5.27
CA VAL A 133 22.39 -12.15 6.43
C VAL A 133 22.33 -11.19 7.61
N ARG A 134 22.58 -9.90 7.39
CA ARG A 134 22.54 -8.86 8.44
C ARG A 134 21.17 -8.75 9.10
N ARG A 135 20.08 -8.96 8.35
CA ARG A 135 18.70 -8.96 8.87
C ARG A 135 18.49 -9.98 9.99
N PHE A 136 19.21 -11.11 9.95
CA PHE A 136 19.12 -12.16 10.96
C PHE A 136 20.24 -12.09 12.01
N SER A 137 21.17 -11.16 11.86
CA SER A 137 22.27 -10.93 12.81
C SER A 137 21.83 -10.05 13.97
N ASN A 138 22.38 -10.31 15.15
CA ASN A 138 22.34 -9.40 16.31
C ASN A 138 23.68 -8.66 16.47
N GLU A 139 23.83 -7.84 17.52
CA GLU A 139 25.03 -7.07 17.82
C GLU A 139 26.30 -7.91 18.04
N LYS A 140 26.16 -9.22 18.28
CA LYS A 140 27.28 -10.17 18.45
C LYS A 140 27.69 -10.88 17.16
N SER A 141 26.95 -10.63 16.07
CA SER A 141 27.14 -11.27 14.76
C SER A 141 27.70 -10.27 13.76
N GLU A 142 28.89 -10.56 13.24
CA GLU A 142 29.62 -9.70 12.31
C GLU A 142 29.65 -10.33 10.90
N VAL A 143 29.28 -9.55 9.88
CA VAL A 143 29.40 -9.96 8.47
C VAL A 143 30.65 -9.32 7.88
N ILE A 144 31.59 -10.16 7.45
CA ILE A 144 32.92 -9.76 7.00
C ILE A 144 33.05 -10.01 5.50
N LEU A 145 33.23 -8.92 4.74
CA LEU A 145 33.44 -8.97 3.30
C LEU A 145 34.94 -9.01 2.99
N VAL A 146 35.45 -10.16 2.54
CA VAL A 146 36.89 -10.37 2.31
C VAL A 146 37.15 -11.24 1.09
N GLY A 147 38.14 -10.80 0.30
CA GLY A 147 38.55 -11.48 -0.92
C GLY A 147 37.57 -11.33 -2.09
N ASP A 148 38.06 -11.60 -3.30
CA ASP A 148 37.28 -11.38 -4.53
C ASP A 148 36.37 -12.56 -4.89
N ASN A 149 36.56 -13.72 -4.24
CA ASN A 149 35.87 -14.97 -4.52
C ASN A 149 35.65 -15.81 -3.25
N TYR A 150 34.90 -16.92 -3.39
CA TYR A 150 34.58 -17.82 -2.28
C TYR A 150 35.82 -18.43 -1.61
N ASP A 151 36.83 -18.84 -2.38
CA ASP A 151 38.03 -19.49 -1.84
C ASP A 151 38.82 -18.54 -0.94
N ALA A 152 38.89 -17.26 -1.32
CA ALA A 152 39.52 -16.22 -0.49
C ALA A 152 38.73 -15.97 0.81
N ALA A 153 37.39 -15.92 0.74
CA ALA A 153 36.54 -15.80 1.92
C ALA A 153 36.65 -17.03 2.84
N TYR A 154 36.76 -18.23 2.26
CA TYR A 154 36.94 -19.47 3.00
C TYR A 154 38.32 -19.54 3.66
N ALA A 155 39.38 -19.12 2.97
CA ALA A 155 40.72 -19.02 3.54
C ALA A 155 40.75 -18.08 4.76
N ALA A 156 40.08 -16.92 4.67
CA ALA A 156 39.92 -15.98 5.79
C ALA A 156 39.11 -16.59 6.95
N THR A 157 38.08 -17.39 6.66
CA THR A 157 37.33 -18.13 7.69
C THR A 157 38.23 -19.13 8.43
N MET A 158 39.08 -19.85 7.70
CA MET A 158 40.05 -20.78 8.27
C MET A 158 41.16 -20.08 9.05
N GLU A 159 41.51 -18.85 8.70
CA GLU A 159 42.41 -18.00 9.48
C GLU A 159 41.76 -17.53 10.78
N CYS A 160 40.51 -17.08 10.73
CA CYS A 160 39.71 -16.70 11.90
C CYS A 160 39.59 -17.87 12.89
N MET A 161 39.30 -19.09 12.39
CA MET A 161 39.27 -20.30 13.20
C MET A 161 40.60 -20.56 13.92
N ARG A 162 41.74 -20.39 13.21
CA ARG A 162 43.08 -20.64 13.77
C ARG A 162 43.55 -19.55 14.75
N ASN A 163 43.25 -18.28 14.46
CA ASN A 163 43.77 -17.15 15.22
C ASN A 163 42.88 -16.80 16.43
N GLU A 164 41.56 -16.91 16.28
CA GLU A 164 40.60 -16.53 17.33
C GLU A 164 40.06 -17.74 18.11
N GLY A 165 40.31 -18.97 17.64
CA GLY A 165 39.80 -20.19 18.27
C GLY A 165 38.29 -20.41 18.11
N ARG A 166 37.64 -19.68 17.21
CA ARG A 166 36.20 -19.82 16.90
C ARG A 166 35.88 -21.17 16.27
N VAL A 167 34.68 -21.69 16.50
CA VAL A 167 34.24 -22.96 15.92
C VAL A 167 33.64 -22.77 14.52
N LEU A 168 34.15 -23.51 13.53
CA LEU A 168 33.60 -23.51 12.17
C LEU A 168 32.25 -24.24 12.12
N VAL A 169 31.22 -23.57 11.61
CA VAL A 169 29.93 -24.18 11.29
C VAL A 169 29.88 -24.49 9.78
N HIS A 170 30.23 -25.72 9.42
CA HIS A 170 30.32 -26.13 8.01
C HIS A 170 28.92 -26.22 7.35
N PRO A 171 28.75 -25.79 6.09
CA PRO A 171 27.46 -25.81 5.38
C PRO A 171 26.83 -27.19 5.10
N PHE A 172 27.56 -28.30 5.31
CA PHE A 172 27.10 -29.65 4.97
C PHE A 172 27.97 -30.80 5.53
N ASN A 173 29.30 -30.65 5.60
CA ASN A 173 30.23 -31.73 5.96
C ASN A 173 30.48 -31.81 7.48
N ASP A 174 29.43 -31.87 8.27
CA ASP A 174 29.48 -32.01 9.73
C ASP A 174 28.36 -32.97 10.19
N PRO A 175 28.64 -33.97 11.03
CA PRO A 175 27.64 -34.95 11.46
C PRO A 175 26.38 -34.36 12.12
N LEU A 176 26.50 -33.29 12.91
CA LEU A 176 25.36 -32.63 13.56
C LEU A 176 24.56 -31.79 12.56
N VAL A 177 25.24 -31.20 11.57
CA VAL A 177 24.56 -30.52 10.46
C VAL A 177 23.75 -31.54 9.66
N ILE A 178 24.35 -32.68 9.30
CA ILE A 178 23.70 -33.78 8.58
C ILE A 178 22.49 -34.32 9.37
N ALA A 179 22.66 -34.55 10.68
CA ALA A 179 21.58 -35.01 11.55
C ALA A 179 20.42 -33.99 11.63
N GLY A 180 20.74 -32.70 11.70
CA GLY A 180 19.72 -31.64 11.65
C GLY A 180 18.90 -31.70 10.36
N GLN A 181 19.55 -31.90 9.21
CA GLN A 181 18.83 -32.04 7.93
C GLN A 181 18.03 -33.35 7.84
N GLY A 182 18.49 -34.42 8.49
CA GLY A 182 17.78 -35.71 8.54
C GLY A 182 16.40 -35.64 9.21
N THR A 183 16.13 -34.61 10.00
CA THR A 183 14.79 -34.36 10.58
C THR A 183 13.71 -34.18 9.50
N ILE A 184 14.08 -33.75 8.30
CA ILE A 184 13.16 -33.66 7.15
C ILE A 184 12.67 -35.07 6.76
N GLY A 185 13.55 -36.06 6.76
CA GLY A 185 13.18 -37.46 6.49
C GLY A 185 12.21 -38.02 7.54
N LYS A 186 12.42 -37.64 8.82
CA LYS A 186 11.49 -37.93 9.92
C LYS A 186 10.11 -37.34 9.67
N GLU A 187 10.05 -36.06 9.33
CA GLU A 187 8.78 -35.38 9.07
C GLU A 187 8.03 -35.97 7.88
N ILE A 188 8.74 -36.27 6.77
CA ILE A 188 8.15 -36.89 5.58
C ILE A 188 7.51 -38.23 5.95
N LEU A 189 8.22 -39.09 6.68
CA LEU A 189 7.70 -40.41 7.04
C LEU A 189 6.47 -40.32 7.95
N GLU A 190 6.48 -39.40 8.92
CA GLU A 190 5.34 -39.15 9.81
C GLU A 190 4.14 -38.51 9.09
N GLN A 191 4.37 -37.73 8.03
CA GLN A 191 3.30 -37.09 7.23
C GLN A 191 2.73 -38.00 6.13
N THR A 192 3.42 -39.10 5.81
CA THR A 192 3.05 -40.04 4.73
C THR A 192 2.55 -41.39 5.25
N THR A 193 2.02 -41.47 6.48
CA THR A 193 1.60 -42.76 7.08
C THR A 193 0.53 -43.50 6.29
N LYS A 194 -0.29 -42.78 5.52
CA LYS A 194 -1.35 -43.33 4.65
C LYS A 194 -0.90 -43.56 3.21
N GLU A 195 0.33 -43.18 2.88
CA GLU A 195 0.87 -43.17 1.53
C GLU A 195 1.91 -44.28 1.34
N ASP A 196 1.91 -44.91 0.17
CA ASP A 196 3.00 -45.79 -0.21
C ASP A 196 4.04 -45.02 -1.03
N VAL A 197 4.93 -44.35 -0.30
CA VAL A 197 6.03 -43.55 -0.86
C VAL A 197 7.00 -44.45 -1.60
N GLU A 198 7.14 -44.26 -2.90
CA GLU A 198 8.13 -44.96 -3.72
C GLU A 198 9.50 -44.28 -3.62
N ALA A 199 9.54 -42.95 -3.76
CA ALA A 199 10.80 -42.21 -3.83
C ALA A 199 10.72 -40.80 -3.21
N VAL A 200 11.83 -40.39 -2.60
CA VAL A 200 12.07 -39.04 -2.06
C VAL A 200 13.24 -38.41 -2.82
N PHE A 201 13.04 -37.21 -3.35
CA PHE A 201 14.01 -36.47 -4.14
C PHE A 201 14.58 -35.30 -3.34
N CYS A 202 15.91 -35.20 -3.29
CA CYS A 202 16.62 -34.14 -2.58
C CYS A 202 17.59 -33.42 -3.51
N CYS A 203 17.64 -32.08 -3.43
CA CYS A 203 18.68 -31.32 -4.12
C CYS A 203 20.07 -31.63 -3.53
N VAL A 204 21.09 -31.60 -4.37
CA VAL A 204 22.47 -31.89 -3.98
C VAL A 204 23.38 -30.74 -4.42
N GLY A 205 24.00 -30.10 -3.43
CA GLY A 205 25.25 -29.36 -3.62
C GLY A 205 26.36 -30.13 -2.92
N GLY A 206 26.68 -29.74 -1.68
CA GLY A 206 27.65 -30.48 -0.86
C GLY A 206 27.15 -31.80 -0.25
N GLY A 207 25.90 -32.20 -0.50
CA GLY A 207 25.37 -33.52 -0.07
C GLY A 207 24.73 -33.62 1.31
N GLY A 208 24.79 -32.58 2.16
CA GLY A 208 24.29 -32.65 3.55
C GLY A 208 22.79 -32.98 3.70
N LEU A 209 21.94 -32.40 2.84
CA LEU A 209 20.50 -32.69 2.82
C LEU A 209 20.22 -34.14 2.44
N LEU A 210 20.79 -34.57 1.31
CA LEU A 210 20.62 -35.92 0.78
C LEU A 210 21.12 -36.96 1.78
N ALA A 211 22.32 -36.78 2.32
CA ALA A 211 22.91 -37.69 3.30
C ALA A 211 22.06 -37.83 4.56
N GLY A 212 21.55 -36.71 5.10
CA GLY A 212 20.71 -36.71 6.30
C GLY A 212 19.37 -37.41 6.09
N VAL A 213 18.67 -37.05 5.01
CA VAL A 213 17.37 -37.66 4.65
C VAL A 213 17.54 -39.16 4.34
N ALA A 214 18.58 -39.53 3.58
CA ALA A 214 18.87 -40.92 3.25
C ALA A 214 19.18 -41.75 4.51
N SER A 215 20.02 -41.23 5.40
CA SER A 215 20.39 -41.92 6.64
C SER A 215 19.18 -42.24 7.52
N PHE A 216 18.22 -41.31 7.64
CA PHE A 216 16.99 -41.57 8.40
C PHE A 216 16.07 -42.57 7.69
N LEU A 217 15.74 -42.32 6.42
CA LEU A 217 14.77 -43.13 5.70
C LEU A 217 15.26 -44.56 5.51
N LYS A 218 16.55 -44.77 5.21
CA LYS A 218 17.14 -46.10 5.09
C LYS A 218 17.24 -46.84 6.41
N ALA A 219 17.32 -46.14 7.54
CA ALA A 219 17.29 -46.79 8.85
C ALA A 219 15.86 -47.23 9.26
N VAL A 220 14.83 -46.47 8.89
CA VAL A 220 13.44 -46.71 9.35
C VAL A 220 12.58 -47.45 8.33
N LYS A 221 12.64 -47.08 7.05
CA LYS A 221 11.86 -47.70 5.95
C LYS A 221 12.74 -47.85 4.70
N PRO A 222 13.62 -48.88 4.67
CA PRO A 222 14.62 -49.08 3.60
C PRO A 222 14.05 -49.21 2.18
N SER A 223 12.77 -49.55 2.06
CA SER A 223 12.08 -49.71 0.78
C SER A 223 11.83 -48.39 0.03
N ILE A 224 11.87 -47.24 0.73
CA ILE A 224 11.76 -45.92 0.08
C ILE A 224 13.07 -45.64 -0.66
N LYS A 225 12.98 -45.33 -1.96
CA LYS A 225 14.12 -44.87 -2.76
C LYS A 225 14.47 -43.42 -2.37
N VAL A 226 15.75 -43.12 -2.22
CA VAL A 226 16.24 -41.75 -1.96
C VAL A 226 17.14 -41.36 -3.11
N ILE A 227 16.72 -40.32 -3.84
CA ILE A 227 17.31 -39.92 -5.12
C ILE A 227 17.88 -38.52 -4.98
N GLY A 228 19.16 -38.37 -5.28
CA GLY A 228 19.83 -37.07 -5.36
C GLY A 228 19.61 -36.39 -6.70
N VAL A 229 19.43 -35.07 -6.68
CA VAL A 229 19.27 -34.27 -7.91
C VAL A 229 20.26 -33.12 -7.96
N GLU A 230 21.07 -33.07 -9.02
CA GLU A 230 22.10 -32.05 -9.28
C GLU A 230 21.81 -31.27 -10.57
N ALA A 231 22.30 -30.03 -10.64
CA ALA A 231 22.40 -29.33 -11.92
C ALA A 231 23.49 -30.00 -12.76
N HIS A 232 23.25 -30.17 -14.06
CA HIS A 232 24.18 -30.84 -14.98
C HIS A 232 25.59 -30.21 -14.96
N ASP A 233 25.68 -28.89 -14.82
CA ASP A 233 26.92 -28.12 -14.78
C ASP A 233 27.58 -28.08 -13.39
N SER A 234 27.02 -28.75 -12.39
CA SER A 234 27.48 -28.76 -10.99
C SER A 234 27.35 -30.14 -10.33
N ALA A 235 27.48 -31.22 -11.11
CA ALA A 235 27.17 -32.60 -10.70
C ALA A 235 28.30 -33.31 -9.92
N ALA A 236 28.82 -32.69 -8.86
CA ALA A 236 30.01 -33.17 -8.15
C ALA A 236 29.80 -34.50 -7.40
N MET A 237 28.62 -34.72 -6.80
CA MET A 237 28.30 -35.98 -6.12
C MET A 237 28.13 -37.11 -7.12
N THR A 238 27.47 -36.86 -8.25
CA THR A 238 27.29 -37.85 -9.32
C THR A 238 28.64 -38.35 -9.84
N GLU A 239 29.56 -37.44 -10.17
CA GLU A 239 30.89 -37.82 -10.65
C GLU A 239 31.73 -38.50 -9.56
N SER A 240 31.60 -38.07 -8.30
CA SER A 240 32.28 -38.72 -7.17
C SER A 240 31.79 -40.16 -6.94
N LEU A 241 30.48 -40.39 -6.99
CA LEU A 241 29.88 -41.73 -6.81
C LEU A 241 30.27 -42.67 -7.96
N LYS A 242 30.27 -42.19 -9.21
CA LYS A 242 30.77 -42.95 -10.37
C LYS A 242 32.25 -43.31 -10.23
N ALA A 243 33.07 -42.38 -9.75
CA ALA A 243 34.51 -42.58 -9.56
C ALA A 243 34.86 -43.36 -8.28
N GLN A 244 33.88 -43.63 -7.40
CA GLN A 244 34.05 -44.21 -6.07
C GLN A 244 35.06 -43.47 -5.17
N LYS A 245 35.25 -42.18 -5.42
CA LYS A 245 36.11 -41.27 -4.64
C LYS A 245 35.63 -39.84 -4.82
N VAL A 246 35.91 -38.96 -3.87
CA VAL A 246 35.60 -37.52 -4.02
C VAL A 246 36.35 -36.96 -5.22
N VAL A 247 35.60 -36.40 -6.17
CA VAL A 247 36.10 -35.70 -7.36
C VAL A 247 35.82 -34.21 -7.19
N GLU A 248 36.80 -33.39 -7.56
CA GLU A 248 36.67 -31.94 -7.62
C GLU A 248 36.42 -31.51 -9.06
N LEU A 249 35.33 -30.78 -9.29
CA LEU A 249 34.99 -30.26 -10.61
C LEU A 249 35.85 -29.04 -10.95
N PRO A 250 36.28 -28.89 -12.22
CA PRO A 250 37.09 -27.74 -12.64
C PRO A 250 36.30 -26.42 -12.62
N THR A 251 34.99 -26.49 -12.87
CA THR A 251 34.06 -25.36 -12.86
C THR A 251 32.69 -25.82 -12.37
N VAL A 252 31.90 -24.87 -11.87
CA VAL A 252 30.50 -25.09 -11.47
C VAL A 252 29.61 -24.03 -12.10
N GLY A 253 28.36 -24.41 -12.38
CA GLY A 253 27.32 -23.50 -12.86
C GLY A 253 26.89 -22.48 -11.80
N LEU A 254 26.53 -21.28 -12.25
CA LEU A 254 26.09 -20.19 -11.35
C LEU A 254 24.57 -20.04 -11.26
N PHE A 255 23.82 -20.83 -12.04
CA PHE A 255 22.36 -20.74 -12.06
C PHE A 255 21.76 -21.30 -10.76
N ALA A 256 22.07 -22.56 -10.42
CA ALA A 256 21.73 -23.17 -9.13
C ALA A 256 22.85 -22.92 -8.09
N ASP A 257 23.10 -21.65 -7.78
CA ASP A 257 24.18 -21.21 -6.88
C ASP A 257 24.13 -21.81 -5.46
N GLY A 258 22.93 -22.06 -4.92
CA GLY A 258 22.74 -22.80 -3.66
C GLY A 258 23.21 -24.27 -3.68
N ALA A 259 23.42 -24.83 -4.87
CA ALA A 259 23.91 -26.18 -5.13
C ALA A 259 25.26 -26.22 -5.89
N ALA A 260 25.85 -25.06 -6.21
CA ALA A 260 27.09 -24.93 -6.97
C ALA A 260 28.32 -25.26 -6.11
N VAL A 261 28.58 -26.55 -5.90
CA VAL A 261 29.68 -27.03 -5.06
C VAL A 261 30.67 -27.84 -5.90
N ALA A 262 31.91 -27.35 -6.01
CA ALA A 262 32.94 -28.00 -6.82
C ALA A 262 33.46 -29.31 -6.19
N LYS A 263 33.46 -29.40 -4.85
CA LYS A 263 33.92 -30.56 -4.09
C LYS A 263 32.94 -30.90 -2.96
N VAL A 264 32.37 -32.10 -3.03
CA VAL A 264 31.45 -32.62 -1.99
C VAL A 264 32.18 -32.94 -0.69
N GLY A 265 31.44 -33.08 0.41
CA GLY A 265 32.03 -33.41 1.71
C GLY A 265 32.39 -34.90 1.81
N ASP A 266 33.51 -35.21 2.47
CA ASP A 266 33.96 -36.60 2.65
C ASP A 266 32.91 -37.45 3.40
N GLU A 267 32.29 -36.90 4.44
CA GLU A 267 31.28 -37.62 5.22
C GLU A 267 29.96 -37.74 4.46
N THR A 268 29.57 -36.67 3.76
CA THR A 268 28.39 -36.72 2.90
C THR A 268 28.54 -37.71 1.76
N PHE A 269 29.74 -37.82 1.17
CA PHE A 269 30.05 -38.80 0.12
C PHE A 269 29.95 -40.23 0.67
N ARG A 270 30.55 -40.50 1.83
CA ARG A 270 30.47 -41.81 2.49
C ARG A 270 29.03 -42.25 2.73
N LEU A 271 28.19 -41.35 3.28
CA LEU A 271 26.78 -41.65 3.53
C LEU A 271 25.99 -41.82 2.25
N CYS A 272 26.23 -40.99 1.24
CA CYS A 272 25.59 -41.15 -0.07
C CYS A 272 25.95 -42.50 -0.72
N GLN A 273 27.21 -42.91 -0.65
CA GLN A 273 27.66 -44.22 -1.17
C GLN A 273 26.96 -45.40 -0.49
N MET A 274 26.56 -45.24 0.78
CA MET A 274 25.88 -46.27 1.55
C MET A 274 24.36 -46.30 1.33
N HIS A 275 23.72 -45.13 1.18
CA HIS A 275 22.27 -44.99 1.37
C HIS A 275 21.48 -44.47 0.18
N VAL A 276 22.15 -43.84 -0.80
CA VAL A 276 21.46 -43.21 -1.94
C VAL A 276 21.27 -44.23 -3.05
N ASP A 277 20.05 -44.34 -3.55
CA ASP A 277 19.71 -45.36 -4.56
C ASP A 277 20.03 -44.91 -5.98
N ASP A 278 19.95 -43.59 -6.25
CA ASP A 278 20.20 -43.05 -7.58
C ASP A 278 20.54 -41.55 -7.56
N MET A 279 21.15 -41.08 -8.66
CA MET A 279 21.47 -39.69 -8.91
C MET A 279 20.91 -39.25 -10.27
N ILE A 280 20.26 -38.08 -10.31
CA ILE A 280 19.72 -37.48 -11.52
C ILE A 280 20.37 -36.11 -11.74
N THR A 281 20.80 -35.84 -12.97
CA THR A 281 21.21 -34.51 -13.40
C THR A 281 20.13 -33.85 -14.25
N VAL A 282 19.91 -32.55 -14.05
CA VAL A 282 18.90 -31.76 -14.77
C VAL A 282 19.52 -30.52 -15.41
N SER A 283 18.96 -30.10 -16.53
CA SER A 283 19.37 -28.89 -17.25
C SER A 283 18.75 -27.62 -16.63
N THR A 284 19.30 -26.45 -16.98
CA THR A 284 18.74 -25.15 -16.62
C THR A 284 17.27 -24.99 -17.02
N ASP A 285 16.88 -25.51 -18.19
CA ASP A 285 15.52 -25.43 -18.69
C ASP A 285 14.56 -26.31 -17.86
N GLU A 286 15.00 -27.51 -17.47
CA GLU A 286 14.25 -28.40 -16.58
C GLU A 286 14.05 -27.75 -15.20
N ILE A 287 15.06 -27.03 -14.70
CA ILE A 287 14.96 -26.26 -13.45
C ILE A 287 13.96 -25.11 -13.59
N CYS A 288 14.01 -24.33 -14.68
CA CYS A 288 13.06 -23.23 -14.91
C CYS A 288 11.62 -23.74 -15.01
N ALA A 289 11.40 -24.84 -15.73
CA ALA A 289 10.11 -25.50 -15.82
C ALA A 289 9.61 -25.97 -14.43
N ALA A 290 10.50 -26.53 -13.61
CA ALA A 290 10.15 -26.97 -12.26
C ALA A 290 9.80 -25.81 -11.30
N ILE A 291 10.43 -24.64 -11.45
CA ILE A 291 10.05 -23.42 -10.71
C ILE A 291 8.62 -23.01 -11.09
N LYS A 292 8.32 -22.95 -12.40
CA LYS A 292 6.97 -22.62 -12.91
C LYS A 292 5.92 -23.61 -12.43
N ASP A 293 6.21 -24.91 -12.48
CA ASP A 293 5.28 -25.96 -12.05
C ASP A 293 5.04 -25.89 -10.52
N SER A 294 6.11 -25.67 -9.74
CA SER A 294 5.99 -25.49 -8.28
C SER A 294 5.16 -24.24 -7.95
N PHE A 295 5.35 -23.13 -8.67
CA PHE A 295 4.56 -21.90 -8.50
C PHE A 295 3.08 -22.11 -8.80
N LYS A 296 2.73 -22.89 -9.84
CA LYS A 296 1.33 -23.21 -10.16
C LYS A 296 0.61 -23.93 -9.02
N ASP A 297 1.28 -24.89 -8.37
CA ASP A 297 0.69 -25.70 -7.30
C ASP A 297 0.77 -25.04 -5.91
N THR A 298 1.74 -24.17 -5.67
CA THR A 298 2.02 -23.62 -4.32
C THR A 298 1.86 -22.11 -4.17
N ARG A 299 1.84 -21.37 -5.29
CA ARG A 299 1.95 -19.90 -5.34
C ARG A 299 3.21 -19.33 -4.70
N VAL A 300 4.24 -20.14 -4.51
CA VAL A 300 5.57 -19.72 -4.05
C VAL A 300 6.60 -19.93 -5.16
N VAL A 301 7.50 -18.96 -5.29
CA VAL A 301 8.60 -19.03 -6.25
C VAL A 301 9.83 -19.60 -5.59
N LEU A 302 10.19 -20.83 -5.97
CA LEU A 302 11.41 -21.48 -5.50
C LEU A 302 12.65 -20.89 -6.18
N GLU A 303 13.77 -20.87 -5.46
CA GLU A 303 15.09 -20.60 -6.05
C GLU A 303 15.52 -21.77 -6.96
N PRO A 304 16.51 -21.62 -7.86
CA PRO A 304 16.88 -22.69 -8.77
C PRO A 304 17.34 -23.97 -8.07
N ALA A 305 18.11 -23.86 -6.97
CA ALA A 305 18.48 -25.01 -6.14
C ALA A 305 17.26 -25.62 -5.41
N GLY A 306 16.30 -24.78 -5.01
CA GLY A 306 15.02 -25.14 -4.41
C GLY A 306 14.15 -26.03 -5.30
N ALA A 307 14.22 -25.82 -6.62
CA ALA A 307 13.42 -26.55 -7.61
C ALA A 307 14.10 -27.81 -8.17
N LEU A 308 15.38 -28.08 -7.85
CA LEU A 308 16.11 -29.25 -8.37
C LEU A 308 15.38 -30.56 -8.07
N ALA A 309 14.92 -30.76 -6.84
CA ALA A 309 14.21 -31.98 -6.47
C ALA A 309 12.94 -32.19 -7.30
N THR A 310 12.18 -31.12 -7.56
CA THR A 310 10.98 -31.15 -8.40
C THR A 310 11.33 -31.47 -9.86
N ALA A 311 12.40 -30.89 -10.40
CA ALA A 311 12.88 -31.18 -11.76
C ALA A 311 13.28 -32.65 -11.92
N GLY A 312 14.05 -33.18 -10.96
CA GLY A 312 14.46 -34.59 -10.95
C GLY A 312 13.29 -35.56 -10.79
N LEU A 313 12.33 -35.23 -9.91
CA LEU A 313 11.09 -36.01 -9.77
C LEU A 313 10.32 -36.07 -11.08
N LYS A 314 10.12 -34.92 -11.73
CA LYS A 314 9.42 -34.83 -13.02
C LYS A 314 10.13 -35.66 -14.09
N ARG A 315 11.46 -35.57 -14.20
CA ARG A 315 12.26 -36.38 -15.14
C ARG A 315 12.16 -37.88 -14.82
N TYR A 316 12.20 -38.26 -13.55
CA TYR A 316 12.06 -39.65 -13.12
C TYR A 316 10.71 -40.25 -13.48
N ALA A 317 9.62 -39.51 -13.23
CA ALA A 317 8.27 -39.96 -13.55
C ALA A 317 8.05 -40.06 -15.07
N LEU A 318 8.42 -39.01 -15.81
CA LEU A 318 8.17 -38.94 -17.27
C LEU A 318 9.07 -39.87 -18.09
N SER A 319 10.17 -40.38 -17.52
CA SER A 319 11.01 -41.41 -18.16
C SER A 319 10.47 -42.84 -17.99
N GLY A 320 9.31 -43.01 -17.33
CA GLY A 320 8.70 -44.32 -17.06
C GLY A 320 9.38 -45.11 -15.94
N ARG A 321 10.25 -44.47 -15.14
CA ARG A 321 10.96 -45.13 -14.03
C ARG A 321 10.14 -45.21 -12.75
N ALA A 322 9.15 -44.33 -12.59
CA ALA A 322 8.19 -44.38 -11.49
C ALA A 322 7.07 -45.38 -11.80
N THR A 323 6.60 -46.08 -10.78
CA THR A 323 5.42 -46.95 -10.92
C THR A 323 4.17 -46.08 -10.86
N GLU A 324 3.29 -46.20 -11.86
CA GLU A 324 2.08 -45.37 -11.98
C GLU A 324 1.20 -45.42 -10.71
N GLY A 325 0.67 -44.27 -10.31
CA GLY A 325 -0.20 -44.13 -9.14
C GLY A 325 0.51 -44.17 -7.77
N ARG A 326 1.85 -44.30 -7.71
CA ARG A 326 2.60 -44.26 -6.44
C ARG A 326 2.80 -42.84 -5.92
N CYS A 327 3.22 -42.75 -4.66
CA CYS A 327 3.55 -41.48 -4.01
C CYS A 327 5.02 -41.10 -4.24
N LEU A 328 5.26 -39.88 -4.72
CA LEU A 328 6.59 -39.30 -4.93
C LEU A 328 6.70 -37.99 -4.14
N VAL A 329 7.82 -37.76 -3.46
CA VAL A 329 8.03 -36.57 -2.63
C VAL A 329 9.26 -35.80 -3.11
N ALA A 330 9.11 -34.52 -3.43
CA ALA A 330 10.24 -33.63 -3.70
C ALA A 330 10.44 -32.63 -2.55
N VAL A 331 11.68 -32.42 -2.12
CA VAL A 331 12.02 -31.42 -1.10
C VAL A 331 12.24 -30.05 -1.77
N SER A 332 11.30 -29.13 -1.56
CA SER A 332 11.40 -27.72 -1.97
C SER A 332 12.36 -27.01 -1.02
N SER A 333 13.65 -27.03 -1.35
CA SER A 333 14.72 -26.77 -0.37
C SER A 333 14.96 -25.28 -0.05
N GLY A 334 14.55 -24.36 -0.91
CA GLY A 334 14.70 -22.93 -0.66
C GLY A 334 13.99 -22.01 -1.66
N ALA A 335 13.83 -20.75 -1.29
CA ALA A 335 13.12 -19.74 -2.07
C ALA A 335 13.83 -18.36 -2.13
N ASN A 336 15.15 -18.30 -1.91
CA ASN A 336 15.91 -17.04 -1.94
C ASN A 336 16.30 -16.64 -3.38
N MET A 337 15.27 -16.42 -4.22
CA MET A 337 15.39 -15.99 -5.61
C MET A 337 15.51 -14.46 -5.74
N ASP A 338 16.34 -14.00 -6.67
CA ASP A 338 16.41 -12.59 -7.09
C ASP A 338 15.31 -12.28 -8.13
N PHE A 339 14.67 -11.11 -8.03
CA PHE A 339 13.65 -10.67 -8.97
C PHE A 339 14.15 -10.58 -10.42
N ASP A 340 15.41 -10.19 -10.64
CA ASP A 340 16.00 -10.15 -11.98
C ASP A 340 16.12 -11.55 -12.60
N ARG A 341 16.37 -12.57 -11.76
CA ARG A 341 16.41 -13.98 -12.19
C ARG A 341 15.02 -14.51 -12.54
N LEU A 342 13.94 -13.95 -12.00
CA LEU A 342 12.58 -14.36 -12.36
C LEU A 342 12.29 -14.09 -13.83
N ARG A 343 12.81 -13.01 -14.39
CA ARG A 343 12.67 -12.73 -15.82
C ARG A 343 13.29 -13.84 -16.67
N PHE A 344 14.53 -14.23 -16.35
CA PHE A 344 15.21 -15.33 -17.03
C PHE A 344 14.44 -16.65 -16.90
N VAL A 345 13.93 -16.95 -15.70
CA VAL A 345 13.11 -18.15 -15.45
C VAL A 345 11.82 -18.10 -16.26
N SER A 346 11.13 -16.96 -16.30
CA SER A 346 9.89 -16.79 -17.07
C SER A 346 10.13 -16.95 -18.57
N GLU A 347 11.19 -16.34 -19.11
CA GLU A 347 11.56 -16.40 -20.52
C GLU A 347 11.93 -17.84 -20.94
N ARG A 348 12.53 -18.65 -20.06
CA ARG A 348 12.94 -20.03 -20.37
C ARG A 348 11.90 -21.11 -19.99
N ALA A 349 11.01 -20.84 -19.05
CA ALA A 349 10.00 -21.79 -18.60
C ALA A 349 8.78 -21.89 -19.54
N ASP A 350 8.67 -21.03 -20.56
CA ASP A 350 7.58 -21.07 -21.54
C ASP A 350 7.93 -21.92 -22.77
N THR A 351 7.94 -23.24 -22.57
CA THR A 351 8.23 -24.23 -23.62
C THR A 351 7.14 -24.34 -24.70
N SER A 352 6.01 -23.66 -24.55
CA SER A 352 4.89 -23.63 -25.50
C SER A 352 5.01 -22.53 -26.56
N GLU A 353 6.00 -21.64 -26.45
CA GLU A 353 6.24 -20.59 -27.44
C GLU A 353 6.92 -21.20 -28.69
N THR A 354 6.26 -21.05 -29.85
CA THR A 354 6.78 -21.49 -31.15
C THR A 354 7.39 -20.30 -31.86
N HIS A 355 8.68 -20.36 -32.19
CA HIS A 355 9.38 -19.30 -32.91
C HIS A 355 9.55 -19.68 -34.38
N ILE A 356 9.23 -18.78 -35.29
CA ILE A 356 9.41 -18.98 -36.73
C ILE A 356 10.07 -17.78 -37.39
N ALA A 357 10.84 -18.05 -38.44
CA ALA A 357 11.22 -17.06 -39.44
C ALA A 357 10.55 -17.40 -40.77
N VAL A 358 9.78 -16.48 -41.34
CA VAL A 358 8.98 -16.73 -42.55
C VAL A 358 9.25 -15.65 -43.59
N ASN A 359 9.27 -16.05 -44.86
CA ASN A 359 9.35 -15.12 -45.98
C ASN A 359 7.94 -14.85 -46.52
N ILE A 360 7.56 -13.57 -46.60
CA ILE A 360 6.30 -13.14 -47.22
C ILE A 360 6.57 -12.16 -48.37
N PRO A 361 5.70 -12.07 -49.40
CA PRO A 361 5.88 -11.07 -50.47
C PRO A 361 5.71 -9.63 -49.95
N GLU A 362 6.51 -8.69 -50.43
CA GLU A 362 6.39 -7.25 -50.13
C GLU A 362 5.20 -6.61 -50.89
N LYS A 363 3.98 -6.94 -50.46
CA LYS A 363 2.74 -6.36 -51.01
C LYS A 363 1.74 -6.04 -49.89
N ALA A 364 0.95 -4.99 -50.11
CA ALA A 364 -0.14 -4.62 -49.20
C ALA A 364 -1.06 -5.82 -48.92
N GLY A 365 -1.36 -6.06 -47.65
CA GLY A 365 -2.19 -7.18 -47.20
C GLY A 365 -1.47 -8.54 -47.06
N ALA A 366 -0.23 -8.72 -47.51
CA ALA A 366 0.44 -10.02 -47.37
C ALA A 366 0.58 -10.49 -45.91
N PHE A 367 0.82 -9.56 -44.99
CA PHE A 367 0.92 -9.87 -43.57
C PHE A 367 -0.42 -10.31 -42.97
N ILE A 368 -1.53 -9.64 -43.30
CA ILE A 368 -2.83 -10.00 -42.72
C ILE A 368 -3.27 -11.39 -43.19
N ASP A 369 -2.99 -11.74 -44.45
CA ASP A 369 -3.27 -13.05 -45.01
C ASP A 369 -2.43 -14.15 -44.34
N PHE A 370 -1.15 -13.88 -44.09
CA PHE A 370 -0.29 -14.78 -43.32
C PHE A 370 -0.80 -14.94 -41.88
N TYR A 371 -1.12 -13.84 -41.19
CA TYR A 371 -1.53 -13.87 -39.79
C TYR A 371 -2.88 -14.59 -39.59
N ARG A 372 -3.78 -14.56 -40.58
CA ARG A 372 -5.04 -15.33 -40.57
C ARG A 372 -4.85 -16.84 -40.45
N LEU A 373 -3.73 -17.39 -40.91
CA LEU A 373 -3.42 -18.83 -40.77
C LEU A 373 -2.97 -19.20 -39.35
N ILE A 374 -2.44 -18.23 -38.61
CA ILE A 374 -2.00 -18.39 -37.23
C ILE A 374 -3.14 -18.10 -36.24
N PHE A 375 -3.97 -17.09 -36.53
CA PHE A 375 -5.16 -16.74 -35.75
C PHE A 375 -6.12 -17.95 -35.59
N PRO A 376 -6.70 -18.23 -34.41
CA PRO A 376 -6.79 -17.38 -33.21
C PRO A 376 -5.66 -17.58 -32.19
N ARG A 377 -4.52 -18.17 -32.57
CA ARG A 377 -3.40 -18.36 -31.65
C ARG A 377 -2.83 -17.02 -31.22
N ASN A 378 -2.39 -16.96 -29.97
CA ASN A 378 -1.83 -15.74 -29.40
C ASN A 378 -0.42 -15.53 -29.95
N VAL A 379 -0.21 -14.45 -30.71
CA VAL A 379 1.13 -14.04 -31.13
C VAL A 379 1.77 -13.29 -29.97
N THR A 380 2.93 -13.74 -29.54
CA THR A 380 3.69 -13.17 -28.43
C THR A 380 4.71 -12.16 -28.93
N GLU A 381 5.34 -12.41 -30.08
CA GLU A 381 6.26 -11.47 -30.71
C GLU A 381 6.05 -11.40 -32.23
N PHE A 382 6.21 -10.20 -32.78
CA PHE A 382 6.31 -9.97 -34.20
C PHE A 382 7.34 -8.88 -34.46
N ALA A 383 8.37 -9.20 -35.24
CA ALA A 383 9.44 -8.28 -35.58
C ALA A 383 9.72 -8.33 -37.09
N TYR A 384 9.66 -7.15 -37.71
CA TYR A 384 9.88 -6.96 -39.13
C TYR A 384 10.57 -5.61 -39.40
N ARG A 385 11.51 -5.62 -40.36
CA ARG A 385 12.15 -4.44 -40.93
C ARG A 385 12.29 -4.63 -42.43
N ILE A 386 12.01 -3.59 -43.19
CA ILE A 386 12.17 -3.60 -44.64
C ILE A 386 13.64 -3.79 -45.05
N SER A 387 13.92 -4.76 -45.92
CA SER A 387 15.27 -5.05 -46.44
C SER A 387 15.31 -5.45 -47.93
N GLY A 388 14.16 -5.73 -48.54
CA GLY A 388 14.02 -6.22 -49.92
C GLY A 388 12.76 -7.08 -50.09
N ASP A 389 12.54 -7.64 -51.27
CA ASP A 389 11.46 -8.61 -51.56
C ASP A 389 12.09 -9.99 -51.84
N PRO A 390 11.74 -11.06 -51.09
CA PRO A 390 10.70 -11.15 -50.06
C PRO A 390 11.06 -10.53 -48.70
N ALA A 391 10.03 -10.16 -47.94
CA ALA A 391 10.12 -9.72 -46.55
C ALA A 391 10.38 -10.90 -45.60
N SER A 392 11.44 -10.85 -44.82
CA SER A 392 11.70 -11.82 -43.76
C SER A 392 11.12 -11.35 -42.42
N ILE A 393 10.21 -12.13 -41.86
CA ILE A 393 9.52 -11.85 -40.60
C ILE A 393 9.99 -12.83 -39.54
N PHE A 394 10.25 -12.32 -38.34
CA PHE A 394 10.36 -13.12 -37.13
C PHE A 394 9.08 -13.03 -36.33
N MET A 395 8.47 -14.17 -36.01
CA MET A 395 7.23 -14.26 -35.25
C MET A 395 7.34 -15.35 -34.19
N SER A 396 6.72 -15.12 -33.04
CA SER A 396 6.43 -16.18 -32.09
C SER A 396 4.95 -16.22 -31.70
N PHE A 397 4.45 -17.43 -31.46
CA PHE A 397 3.07 -17.64 -31.03
C PHE A 397 2.96 -18.80 -30.05
N GLN A 398 1.92 -18.75 -29.21
CA GLN A 398 1.61 -19.81 -28.25
C GLN A 398 0.59 -20.79 -28.84
N ALA A 399 0.97 -22.06 -28.92
CA ALA A 399 0.08 -23.17 -29.27
C ALA A 399 -0.47 -23.83 -27.99
N LYS A 400 -1.70 -24.36 -28.06
CA LYS A 400 -2.34 -25.02 -26.92
C LYS A 400 -1.78 -26.42 -26.64
N SER A 401 -1.26 -27.07 -27.68
CA SER A 401 -0.63 -28.38 -27.62
C SER A 401 0.34 -28.58 -28.78
N GLU A 402 1.09 -29.67 -28.77
CA GLU A 402 1.99 -30.04 -29.87
C GLU A 402 1.21 -30.33 -31.16
N GLU A 403 0.02 -30.93 -31.06
CA GLU A 403 -0.86 -31.15 -32.20
C GLU A 403 -1.37 -29.82 -32.78
N ASP A 404 -1.70 -28.86 -31.93
CA ASP A 404 -2.10 -27.51 -32.35
C ASP A 404 -0.94 -26.75 -33.02
N ARG A 405 0.29 -26.92 -32.52
CA ARG A 405 1.52 -26.40 -33.15
C ARG A 405 1.70 -27.02 -34.53
N ALA A 406 1.65 -28.34 -34.64
CA ALA A 406 1.82 -29.05 -35.90
C ALA A 406 0.76 -28.62 -36.93
N ALA A 407 -0.50 -28.46 -36.51
CA ALA A 407 -1.58 -27.99 -37.38
C ALA A 407 -1.33 -26.56 -37.91
N ALA A 408 -0.79 -25.66 -37.09
CA ALA A 408 -0.41 -24.31 -37.52
C ALA A 408 0.68 -24.34 -38.60
N LEU A 409 1.74 -25.11 -38.36
CA LEU A 409 2.87 -25.23 -39.27
C LEU A 409 2.48 -25.90 -40.60
N GLU A 410 1.60 -26.90 -40.58
CA GLU A 410 1.07 -27.52 -41.80
C GLU A 410 0.14 -26.58 -42.59
N ALA A 411 -0.67 -25.76 -41.91
CA ALA A 411 -1.47 -24.74 -42.58
C ALA A 411 -0.59 -23.72 -43.34
N LEU A 412 0.54 -23.33 -42.76
CA LEU A 412 1.53 -22.47 -43.44
C LEU A 412 2.14 -23.14 -44.67
N ARG A 413 2.55 -24.41 -44.55
CA ARG A 413 3.08 -25.18 -45.69
C ARG A 413 2.05 -25.34 -46.81
N GLY A 414 0.80 -25.66 -46.45
CA GLY A 414 -0.30 -25.83 -47.38
C GLY A 414 -0.66 -24.54 -48.15
N ALA A 415 -0.43 -23.38 -47.54
CA ALA A 415 -0.59 -22.07 -48.18
C ALA A 415 0.64 -21.62 -49.01
N GLY A 416 1.71 -22.42 -49.04
CA GLY A 416 2.90 -22.15 -49.85
C GLY A 416 3.92 -21.17 -49.23
N TYR A 417 3.85 -20.93 -47.92
CA TYR A 417 4.85 -20.10 -47.23
C TYR A 417 6.14 -20.89 -46.95
N ASP A 418 7.28 -20.28 -47.24
CA ASP A 418 8.60 -20.78 -46.86
C ASP A 418 8.97 -20.26 -45.45
N PHE A 419 9.16 -21.16 -44.49
CA PHE A 419 9.49 -20.80 -43.10
C PHE A 419 10.46 -21.78 -42.44
N LEU A 420 11.19 -21.26 -41.45
CA LEU A 420 12.09 -22.00 -40.57
C LEU A 420 11.48 -22.07 -39.16
N ASP A 421 11.42 -23.26 -38.59
CA ASP A 421 11.10 -23.45 -37.17
C ASP A 421 12.35 -23.20 -36.32
N LEU A 422 12.29 -22.14 -35.52
CA LEU A 422 13.36 -21.67 -34.64
C LEU A 422 13.09 -22.01 -33.17
N SER A 423 12.06 -22.81 -32.87
CA SER A 423 11.64 -23.13 -31.50
C SER A 423 12.68 -23.89 -30.69
N GLN A 424 13.71 -24.46 -31.34
CA GLN A 424 14.86 -25.11 -30.68
C GLN A 424 16.18 -24.35 -30.90
N ASN A 425 16.13 -23.14 -31.47
CA ASN A 425 17.30 -22.34 -31.75
C ASN A 425 17.61 -21.39 -30.58
N GLU A 426 18.68 -21.67 -29.83
CA GLU A 426 19.08 -20.85 -28.68
C GLU A 426 19.44 -19.42 -29.06
N LEU A 427 20.05 -19.20 -30.24
CA LEU A 427 20.37 -17.85 -30.70
C LEU A 427 19.10 -17.04 -30.93
N ALA A 428 18.06 -17.66 -31.50
CA ALA A 428 16.76 -17.02 -31.70
C ALA A 428 16.08 -16.66 -30.38
N LYS A 429 16.11 -17.58 -29.39
CA LYS A 429 15.50 -17.37 -28.07
C LYS A 429 16.22 -16.35 -27.20
N THR A 430 17.56 -16.34 -27.21
CA THR A 430 18.34 -15.48 -26.29
C THR A 430 18.60 -14.09 -26.87
N HIS A 431 19.01 -14.02 -28.15
CA HIS A 431 19.45 -12.77 -28.77
C HIS A 431 18.56 -12.33 -29.94
N GLY A 432 18.16 -13.27 -30.81
CA GLY A 432 17.44 -12.97 -32.06
C GLY A 432 16.21 -12.11 -31.83
N ARG A 433 15.36 -12.47 -30.86
CA ARG A 433 14.17 -11.69 -30.49
C ARG A 433 14.43 -10.22 -30.10
N SER A 434 15.65 -9.90 -29.65
CA SER A 434 16.03 -8.54 -29.24
C SER A 434 16.81 -7.77 -30.31
N LEU A 435 17.24 -8.43 -31.39
CA LEU A 435 18.10 -7.85 -32.43
C LEU A 435 17.36 -7.60 -33.75
N ILE A 436 16.28 -8.33 -33.99
CA ILE A 436 15.53 -8.25 -35.24
C ILE A 436 14.78 -6.92 -35.30
N GLY A 437 15.12 -6.11 -36.30
CA GLY A 437 14.66 -4.72 -36.42
C GLY A 437 15.66 -3.82 -37.13
N GLY A 438 16.96 -3.99 -36.87
CA GLY A 438 18.10 -3.50 -37.67
C GLY A 438 18.03 -2.08 -38.29
N ARG A 439 18.94 -1.80 -39.23
CA ARG A 439 18.90 -0.61 -40.09
C ARG A 439 18.31 -0.97 -41.44
N ALA A 440 17.53 -0.07 -42.02
CA ALA A 440 17.05 -0.19 -43.39
C ALA A 440 17.75 0.82 -44.32
N PRO A 441 17.93 0.48 -45.62
CA PRO A 441 18.61 1.34 -46.58
C PRO A 441 18.00 2.74 -46.69
N PRO A 442 18.80 3.79 -46.98
CA PRO A 442 18.32 5.16 -47.07
C PRO A 442 17.22 5.36 -48.12
N GLU A 443 17.23 4.60 -49.20
CA GLU A 443 16.25 4.66 -50.29
C GLU A 443 14.86 4.25 -49.78
N LEU A 444 14.80 3.22 -48.94
CA LEU A 444 13.58 2.65 -48.38
C LEU A 444 13.10 3.36 -47.10
N THR A 445 13.87 4.30 -46.56
CA THR A 445 13.51 5.05 -45.33
C THR A 445 13.33 6.55 -45.57
N SER A 446 13.41 6.99 -46.83
CA SER A 446 13.37 8.41 -47.20
C SER A 446 12.07 9.13 -46.85
N GLU A 447 10.97 8.41 -46.82
CA GLU A 447 9.64 8.91 -46.47
C GLU A 447 9.06 8.22 -45.22
N GLU A 448 9.89 7.53 -44.43
CA GLU A 448 9.48 6.80 -43.23
C GLU A 448 9.23 7.72 -42.03
N GLY A 449 8.04 7.62 -41.44
CA GLY A 449 7.73 8.12 -40.09
C GLY A 449 7.62 6.96 -39.10
N LEU A 450 8.09 7.17 -37.87
CA LEU A 450 8.01 6.16 -36.80
C LEU A 450 6.89 6.53 -35.83
N PHE A 451 6.03 5.56 -35.52
CA PHE A 451 4.88 5.74 -34.64
C PHE A 451 4.81 4.62 -33.61
N SER A 452 4.60 4.98 -32.34
CA SER A 452 4.22 4.05 -31.29
C SER A 452 2.70 4.09 -31.12
N PHE A 453 2.05 2.94 -31.13
CA PHE A 453 0.63 2.78 -30.87
C PHE A 453 0.42 2.00 -29.57
N GLU A 454 -0.54 2.43 -28.74
CA GLU A 454 -0.99 1.66 -27.59
C GLU A 454 -2.49 1.36 -27.67
N PHE A 455 -2.86 0.13 -27.31
CA PHE A 455 -4.26 -0.30 -27.26
C PHE A 455 -4.47 -1.42 -26.23
N PRO A 456 -5.66 -1.59 -25.64
CA PRO A 456 -5.92 -2.65 -24.68
C PRO A 456 -5.66 -4.04 -25.26
N GLU A 457 -4.84 -4.83 -24.58
CA GLU A 457 -4.52 -6.20 -25.00
C GLU A 457 -5.75 -7.10 -24.76
N LYS A 458 -6.29 -7.69 -25.83
CA LYS A 458 -7.44 -8.61 -25.81
C LYS A 458 -7.23 -9.66 -26.90
N PRO A 459 -7.80 -10.87 -26.79
CA PRO A 459 -7.74 -11.84 -27.89
C PRO A 459 -8.12 -11.20 -29.25
N GLY A 460 -7.20 -11.29 -30.21
CA GLY A 460 -7.32 -10.67 -31.53
C GLY A 460 -7.12 -9.16 -31.60
N ALA A 461 -6.54 -8.51 -30.59
CA ALA A 461 -6.26 -7.08 -30.60
C ALA A 461 -5.27 -6.71 -31.72
N LEU A 462 -4.20 -7.49 -31.89
CA LEU A 462 -3.28 -7.33 -33.02
C LEU A 462 -4.01 -7.48 -34.37
N MET A 463 -4.90 -8.47 -34.53
CA MET A 463 -5.67 -8.65 -35.78
C MET A 463 -6.51 -7.42 -36.08
N ARG A 464 -7.27 -6.93 -35.09
CA ARG A 464 -8.10 -5.73 -35.24
C ARG A 464 -7.25 -4.51 -35.59
N PHE A 465 -6.09 -4.34 -34.98
CA PHE A 465 -5.17 -3.25 -35.32
C PHE A 465 -4.70 -3.34 -36.78
N LEU A 466 -4.31 -4.54 -37.24
CA LEU A 466 -3.88 -4.75 -38.62
C LEU A 466 -5.00 -4.53 -39.64
N GLU A 467 -6.24 -4.90 -39.30
CA GLU A 467 -7.43 -4.63 -40.13
C GLU A 467 -7.76 -3.14 -40.27
N GLN A 468 -7.31 -2.30 -39.33
CA GLN A 468 -7.48 -0.85 -39.41
C GLN A 468 -6.34 -0.16 -40.16
N LEU A 469 -5.20 -0.81 -40.42
CA LEU A 469 -4.10 -0.20 -41.18
C LEU A 469 -4.55 0.08 -42.62
N PRO A 470 -4.34 1.30 -43.16
CA PRO A 470 -4.85 1.64 -44.48
C PRO A 470 -4.00 0.93 -45.53
N SER A 471 -4.65 0.40 -46.57
CA SER A 471 -4.00 -0.28 -47.69
C SER A 471 -3.05 0.62 -48.50
N ASP A 472 -3.22 1.94 -48.37
CA ASP A 472 -2.55 2.95 -49.18
C ASP A 472 -1.17 3.35 -48.61
N PHE A 473 -0.81 2.86 -47.43
CA PHE A 473 0.49 3.13 -46.80
C PHE A 473 1.30 1.85 -46.61
N ASN A 474 2.59 1.94 -46.93
CA ASN A 474 3.50 0.82 -46.79
C ASN A 474 4.12 0.79 -45.39
N VAL A 475 4.10 -0.38 -44.75
CA VAL A 475 4.73 -0.61 -43.44
C VAL A 475 6.17 -1.04 -43.67
N SER A 476 7.12 -0.29 -43.12
CA SER A 476 8.57 -0.50 -43.29
C SER A 476 9.28 -0.94 -42.00
N LEU A 477 8.59 -0.89 -40.86
CA LEU A 477 8.98 -1.52 -39.60
C LEU A 477 7.74 -1.91 -38.83
N PHE A 478 7.78 -3.06 -38.16
CA PHE A 478 6.73 -3.43 -37.23
C PHE A 478 7.33 -4.26 -36.10
N HIS A 479 7.15 -3.78 -34.88
CA HIS A 479 7.62 -4.44 -33.68
C HIS A 479 6.48 -4.51 -32.66
N TYR A 480 6.06 -5.73 -32.34
CA TYR A 480 5.01 -6.01 -31.38
C TYR A 480 5.48 -7.09 -30.41
N ARG A 481 5.20 -6.88 -29.12
CA ARG A 481 5.53 -7.84 -28.06
C ARG A 481 4.46 -7.83 -26.97
N GLY A 482 3.72 -8.93 -26.87
CA GLY A 482 2.73 -9.16 -25.83
C GLY A 482 3.41 -9.56 -24.52
N HIS A 483 3.54 -8.63 -23.57
CA HIS A 483 4.19 -8.87 -22.27
C HIS A 483 3.22 -9.34 -21.17
N GLY A 484 2.01 -9.76 -21.52
CA GLY A 484 0.97 -10.05 -20.51
C GLY A 484 0.54 -8.83 -19.70
N ALA A 485 0.80 -7.62 -20.20
CA ALA A 485 0.32 -6.36 -19.66
C ALA A 485 -1.07 -6.03 -20.22
N ASP A 486 -1.83 -5.17 -19.54
CA ASP A 486 -3.19 -4.76 -19.95
C ASP A 486 -3.22 -3.92 -21.24
N VAL A 487 -2.05 -3.48 -21.72
CA VAL A 487 -1.89 -2.62 -22.88
C VAL A 487 -0.84 -3.19 -23.83
N ALA A 488 -1.25 -3.44 -25.07
CA ALA A 488 -0.39 -3.76 -26.19
C ALA A 488 0.39 -2.50 -26.62
N ARG A 489 1.70 -2.62 -26.82
CA ARG A 489 2.52 -1.57 -27.44
C ARG A 489 3.06 -2.07 -28.76
N VAL A 490 2.75 -1.35 -29.83
CA VAL A 490 3.27 -1.61 -31.18
C VAL A 490 4.12 -0.42 -31.61
N LEU A 491 5.31 -0.70 -32.14
CA LEU A 491 6.12 0.30 -32.84
C LEU A 491 6.04 0.01 -34.34
N VAL A 492 5.63 1.00 -35.14
CA VAL A 492 5.43 0.85 -36.59
C VAL A 492 6.16 1.96 -37.33
N GLY A 493 7.00 1.60 -38.30
CA GLY A 493 7.51 2.51 -39.32
C GLY A 493 6.59 2.48 -40.53
N ILE A 494 6.12 3.65 -40.96
CA ILE A 494 5.20 3.79 -42.08
C ILE A 494 5.79 4.77 -43.09
N GLN A 495 5.87 4.38 -44.35
CA GLN A 495 6.25 5.27 -45.45
C GLN A 495 5.07 6.17 -45.82
N VAL A 496 5.20 7.48 -45.58
CA VAL A 496 4.16 8.47 -45.82
C VAL A 496 4.67 9.50 -46.84
N PRO A 497 4.38 9.29 -48.14
CA PRO A 497 4.78 10.21 -49.19
C PRO A 497 4.28 11.63 -48.92
N GLY A 498 5.07 12.63 -49.30
CA GLY A 498 4.77 14.04 -48.98
C GLY A 498 3.36 14.51 -49.40
N LYS A 499 2.83 13.98 -50.52
CA LYS A 499 1.48 14.28 -51.05
C LYS A 499 0.34 13.61 -50.28
N SER A 500 0.62 12.56 -49.50
CA SER A 500 -0.37 11.73 -48.78
C SER A 500 -0.42 12.03 -47.28
N ARG A 501 0.41 12.96 -46.78
CA ARG A 501 0.50 13.32 -45.35
C ARG A 501 -0.81 13.83 -44.75
N ALA A 502 -1.63 14.54 -45.53
CA ALA A 502 -2.94 15.00 -45.09
C ALA A 502 -3.89 13.82 -44.82
N GLY A 503 -4.01 12.89 -45.76
CA GLY A 503 -4.82 11.68 -45.56
C GLY A 503 -4.31 10.78 -44.44
N PHE A 504 -2.99 10.74 -44.20
CA PHE A 504 -2.43 10.01 -43.06
C PHE A 504 -2.77 10.65 -41.71
N ARG A 505 -2.84 11.99 -41.62
CA ARG A 505 -3.32 12.70 -40.42
C ARG A 505 -4.78 12.35 -40.11
N ASP A 506 -5.62 12.33 -41.13
CA ASP A 506 -7.03 11.95 -40.98
C ASP A 506 -7.17 10.50 -40.49
N TYR A 507 -6.32 9.60 -40.99
CA TYR A 507 -6.24 8.22 -40.51
C TYR A 507 -5.82 8.13 -39.02
N LEU A 508 -4.80 8.88 -38.60
CA LEU A 508 -4.39 8.91 -37.19
C LEU A 508 -5.49 9.46 -36.28
N ALA A 509 -6.24 10.46 -36.73
CA ALA A 509 -7.41 10.97 -36.00
C ALA A 509 -8.55 9.93 -35.92
N TYR A 510 -8.77 9.17 -37.01
CA TYR A 510 -9.70 8.06 -37.02
C TYR A 510 -9.31 6.94 -36.02
N LEU A 511 -8.04 6.57 -35.93
CA LEU A 511 -7.57 5.62 -34.92
C LEU A 511 -7.83 6.09 -33.48
N VAL A 512 -7.60 7.38 -33.20
CA VAL A 512 -7.94 7.98 -31.89
C VAL A 512 -9.43 7.83 -31.59
N SER A 513 -10.30 8.04 -32.60
CA SER A 513 -11.75 7.83 -32.45
C SER A 513 -12.14 6.37 -32.14
N LYS A 514 -11.27 5.41 -32.45
CA LYS A 514 -11.45 3.97 -32.19
C LYS A 514 -10.79 3.52 -30.87
N GLY A 515 -10.23 4.45 -30.09
CA GLY A 515 -9.63 4.18 -28.78
C GLY A 515 -8.17 3.74 -28.83
N TYR A 516 -7.47 3.95 -29.95
CA TYR A 516 -6.03 3.75 -30.05
C TYR A 516 -5.31 5.04 -29.66
N SER A 517 -4.33 4.96 -28.77
CA SER A 517 -3.39 6.08 -28.56
C SER A 517 -2.18 5.92 -29.47
N TRP A 518 -1.58 7.02 -29.90
CA TRP A 518 -0.36 6.99 -30.68
C TRP A 518 0.57 8.14 -30.35
N LYS A 519 1.86 7.95 -30.60
CA LYS A 519 2.90 8.95 -30.45
C LYS A 519 3.86 8.87 -31.64
N GLU A 520 4.16 10.02 -32.25
CA GLU A 520 5.20 10.11 -33.27
C GLU A 520 6.58 10.07 -32.62
N GLU A 521 7.40 9.12 -33.04
CA GLU A 521 8.77 8.87 -32.56
C GLU A 521 9.82 9.10 -33.66
N THR A 522 9.43 9.74 -34.78
CA THR A 522 10.30 10.02 -35.94
C THR A 522 11.54 10.84 -35.57
N GLN A 523 11.50 11.63 -34.49
CA GLN A 523 12.64 12.42 -33.99
C GLN A 523 13.39 11.76 -32.82
N ASN A 524 13.02 10.53 -32.44
CA ASN A 524 13.65 9.84 -31.33
C ASN A 524 15.12 9.52 -31.64
N ASP A 525 16.02 9.82 -30.69
CA ASP A 525 17.45 9.55 -30.82
C ASP A 525 17.75 8.07 -31.10
N ILE A 526 16.95 7.14 -30.57
CA ILE A 526 17.12 5.70 -30.81
C ILE A 526 16.81 5.34 -32.26
N TYR A 527 15.71 5.86 -32.80
CA TYR A 527 15.32 5.64 -34.20
C TYR A 527 16.38 6.18 -35.15
N THR A 528 16.81 7.43 -34.94
CA THR A 528 17.76 8.10 -35.83
C THR A 528 19.16 7.48 -35.80
N ARG A 529 19.61 6.95 -34.66
CA ARG A 529 20.96 6.40 -34.51
C ARG A 529 21.06 4.91 -34.80
N PHE A 530 20.01 4.12 -34.53
CA PHE A 530 20.10 2.66 -34.58
C PHE A 530 19.22 2.02 -35.64
N LEU A 531 18.14 2.68 -36.08
CA LEU A 531 17.20 2.11 -37.05
C LEU A 531 17.31 2.73 -38.45
N LEU A 532 17.91 3.91 -38.58
CA LEU A 532 18.21 4.54 -39.86
C LEU A 532 19.68 4.36 -40.26
N GLU A 533 19.91 4.14 -41.55
CA GLU A 533 21.23 4.19 -42.13
C GLU A 533 21.63 5.63 -42.47
N THR A 534 22.79 6.06 -41.98
CA THR A 534 23.36 7.38 -42.28
C THR A 534 24.06 7.33 -43.63
N SER A 535 23.53 8.02 -44.64
CA SER A 535 24.24 8.21 -45.91
C SER A 535 25.56 8.95 -45.66
N GLU A 536 26.66 8.49 -46.25
CA GLU A 536 27.93 9.20 -46.20
C GLU A 536 27.76 10.66 -46.64
N VAL A 537 28.43 11.53 -45.90
CA VAL A 537 28.46 12.97 -46.10
C VAL A 537 28.94 13.26 -47.53
N ASN A 538 28.02 13.68 -48.40
CA ASN A 538 28.41 14.25 -49.68
C ASN A 538 29.27 15.51 -49.40
N THR A 539 30.29 15.77 -50.21
CA THR A 539 31.40 16.73 -50.02
C THR A 539 31.03 18.21 -49.79
N SER A 540 29.75 18.52 -49.58
CA SER A 540 29.18 19.83 -49.28
C SER A 540 28.65 20.00 -47.85
N GLY A 541 28.80 19.01 -46.95
CA GLY A 541 28.51 19.16 -45.52
C GLY A 541 27.04 19.35 -45.13
N ARG A 542 26.08 19.06 -46.02
CA ARG A 542 24.64 19.16 -45.70
C ARG A 542 24.13 17.86 -45.06
N LYS A 543 23.63 17.95 -43.81
CA LYS A 543 22.86 16.88 -43.16
C LYS A 543 21.55 16.63 -43.94
N ARG A 544 21.12 15.37 -44.02
CA ARG A 544 19.81 14.96 -44.59
C ARG A 544 18.69 15.73 -43.87
N PRO A 545 17.80 16.43 -44.58
CA PRO A 545 16.60 17.00 -43.94
C PRO A 545 15.66 15.85 -43.56
N PHE A 546 15.32 15.76 -42.27
CA PHE A 546 14.28 14.84 -41.81
C PHE A 546 12.92 15.28 -42.38
N PRO A 547 11.99 14.35 -42.66
CA PRO A 547 10.61 14.72 -42.90
C PRO A 547 10.09 15.52 -41.70
N PRO A 548 9.47 16.71 -41.90
CA PRO A 548 8.94 17.50 -40.80
C PRO A 548 7.87 16.71 -40.03
N PRO A 549 7.79 16.86 -38.69
CA PRO A 549 6.87 16.11 -37.85
C PRO A 549 5.42 16.38 -38.26
N LEU A 550 4.58 15.35 -38.21
CA LEU A 550 3.21 15.40 -38.71
C LEU A 550 2.26 16.23 -37.84
N THR A 551 2.69 16.75 -36.68
CA THR A 551 2.00 17.68 -35.75
C THR A 551 0.55 18.07 -36.10
N LEU A 552 -0.40 17.59 -35.31
CA LEU A 552 -1.84 17.93 -35.34
C LEU A 552 -2.16 19.18 -34.51
N THR A 553 -1.35 20.24 -34.58
CA THR A 553 -1.60 21.48 -33.83
C THR A 553 -1.94 22.61 -34.77
N GLY A 554 -3.24 22.75 -35.06
CA GLY A 554 -3.83 23.93 -35.68
C GLY A 554 -4.58 24.76 -34.64
N SER A 555 -3.86 25.63 -33.92
CA SER A 555 -4.39 26.89 -33.39
C SER A 555 -3.22 27.85 -33.15
N SER A 556 -3.32 29.01 -33.77
CA SER A 556 -2.31 30.05 -33.96
C SER A 556 -1.48 30.43 -32.72
N VAL A 557 -0.15 30.32 -32.83
CA VAL A 557 0.78 31.19 -32.12
C VAL A 557 1.75 31.76 -33.16
N THR A 558 1.68 33.07 -33.36
CA THR A 558 2.57 33.85 -34.22
C THR A 558 3.97 33.92 -33.60
N GLU A 559 4.99 33.43 -34.31
CA GLU A 559 6.39 33.73 -34.03
C GLU A 559 6.70 35.20 -34.36
N PRO A 560 7.50 35.93 -33.55
CA PRO A 560 8.17 37.11 -34.02
C PRO A 560 9.50 36.75 -34.70
N CYS A 561 9.58 37.19 -35.96
CA CYS A 561 10.77 37.22 -36.80
C CYS A 561 11.94 37.94 -36.10
N SER A 562 13.12 37.30 -36.01
CA SER A 562 14.37 38.01 -35.71
C SER A 562 15.36 37.85 -36.85
N SER A 563 15.47 38.88 -37.69
CA SER A 563 16.64 39.12 -38.52
C SER A 563 17.77 39.68 -37.64
N LYS A 564 18.95 39.07 -37.70
CA LYS A 564 20.20 39.72 -37.25
C LYS A 564 21.18 39.75 -38.41
N ALA A 565 21.39 40.94 -38.94
CA ALA A 565 22.62 41.31 -39.64
C ALA A 565 23.67 41.77 -38.60
N VAL A 566 24.69 40.95 -38.42
CA VAL A 566 26.13 41.23 -38.59
C VAL A 566 26.76 42.52 -37.99
N LEU A 567 27.90 42.30 -37.27
CA LEU A 567 29.12 43.14 -37.02
C LEU A 567 29.27 43.91 -35.67
N PRO A 568 30.53 44.18 -35.18
CA PRO A 568 31.14 43.42 -34.07
C PRO A 568 31.76 44.26 -32.92
N GLN A 569 32.21 43.54 -31.87
CA GLN A 569 33.28 43.82 -30.89
C GLN A 569 33.81 45.27 -30.70
N ARG A 570 33.83 45.74 -29.44
CA ARG A 570 35.06 46.16 -28.71
C ARG A 570 34.79 46.64 -27.27
N THR A 571 35.47 45.96 -26.32
CA THR A 571 36.24 46.47 -25.16
C THR A 571 35.93 47.83 -24.50
N GLY A 572 35.82 47.82 -23.15
CA GLY A 572 36.45 48.86 -22.31
C GLY A 572 35.64 49.49 -21.16
N ALA A 573 35.96 49.08 -19.92
CA ALA A 573 36.06 49.83 -18.65
C ALA A 573 35.17 51.07 -18.31
N ILE A 574 34.39 50.93 -17.22
CA ILE A 574 34.18 51.77 -15.99
C ILE A 574 34.81 53.20 -16.03
N PRO A 575 34.15 54.34 -15.64
CA PRO A 575 33.65 54.58 -14.26
C PRO A 575 32.46 55.56 -13.98
N LYS A 576 31.85 55.34 -12.80
CA LYS A 576 31.24 56.24 -11.77
C LYS A 576 30.69 57.66 -12.10
N ARG A 577 29.48 57.89 -11.54
CA ARG A 577 29.04 58.90 -10.53
C ARG A 577 28.04 60.01 -10.93
N ASP A 578 27.14 60.25 -9.95
CA ASP A 578 26.31 61.43 -9.62
C ASP A 578 25.17 61.77 -10.62
N GLY A 579 23.93 62.14 -10.28
CA GLY A 579 23.26 62.60 -9.05
C GLY A 579 22.20 63.64 -9.45
N LEU A 580 21.08 63.73 -8.71
CA LEU A 580 20.05 64.80 -8.68
C LEU A 580 18.92 64.85 -9.74
N GLY A 581 17.68 65.06 -9.25
CA GLY A 581 16.78 66.04 -9.86
C GLY A 581 15.29 65.71 -9.92
N LEU A 582 14.51 66.23 -8.97
CA LEU A 582 13.04 66.23 -8.88
C LEU A 582 12.32 67.00 -10.02
N ALA A 583 11.04 66.65 -10.25
CA ALA A 583 9.85 67.53 -10.24
C ALA A 583 8.92 67.56 -11.48
N GLY A 584 7.62 67.35 -11.22
CA GLY A 584 6.44 67.92 -11.91
C GLY A 584 5.97 67.18 -13.17
N GLY A 585 4.68 66.92 -13.44
CA GLY A 585 3.41 67.31 -12.83
C GLY A 585 2.31 67.34 -13.93
N LYS A 586 1.03 67.12 -13.53
CA LYS A 586 -0.23 67.42 -14.27
C LYS A 586 -0.55 66.52 -15.49
N VAL A 587 -1.79 66.11 -15.82
CA VAL A 587 -3.15 66.47 -15.40
C VAL A 587 -4.15 65.37 -15.86
N LYS A 588 -5.27 65.26 -15.15
CA LYS A 588 -6.48 64.45 -15.40
C LYS A 588 -7.28 64.91 -16.64
N ALA A 589 -7.94 63.96 -17.33
CA ALA A 589 -9.31 64.02 -17.91
C ALA A 589 -9.52 62.83 -18.87
N PHE A 590 -10.68 62.22 -19.11
CA PHE A 590 -11.99 62.06 -18.45
C PHE A 590 -12.73 60.98 -19.27
N TYR A 591 -13.27 59.92 -18.63
CA TYR A 591 -14.37 59.00 -19.06
C TYR A 591 -14.26 58.26 -20.43
N LEU A 592 -14.69 57.00 -20.62
CA LEU A 592 -15.99 56.39 -20.30
C LEU A 592 -15.94 54.87 -20.61
N ALA A 593 -16.46 54.06 -19.68
CA ALA A 593 -17.12 52.74 -19.84
C ALA A 593 -16.56 51.69 -20.83
N LEU A 594 -15.86 50.69 -20.27
CA LEU A 594 -16.25 49.28 -20.25
C LEU A 594 -15.06 48.47 -19.70
N HIS A 595 -15.13 48.11 -18.43
CA HIS A 595 -14.25 47.13 -17.79
C HIS A 595 -15.13 46.07 -17.13
N ILE A 596 -15.40 45.03 -17.91
CA ILE A 596 -15.78 43.70 -17.42
C ILE A 596 -14.75 42.76 -18.04
N LEU A 597 -14.10 41.99 -17.16
CA LEU A 597 -13.21 40.84 -17.37
C LEU A 597 -11.67 41.05 -17.35
N ASN A 598 -11.11 40.46 -16.28
CA ASN A 598 -9.78 39.91 -16.02
C ASN A 598 -8.59 40.85 -15.86
N TRP A 599 -7.63 40.63 -14.95
CA TRP A 599 -7.44 39.89 -13.69
C TRP A 599 -5.95 40.17 -13.35
N TYR A 600 -5.62 40.58 -12.11
CA TYR A 600 -4.29 40.70 -11.45
C TYR A 600 -3.09 41.28 -12.28
N ASP A 601 -2.29 42.26 -11.84
CA ASP A 601 -1.60 42.36 -10.55
C ASP A 601 -0.81 43.70 -10.48
N ALA A 602 -0.28 44.00 -9.28
CA ALA A 602 1.01 44.68 -9.02
C ALA A 602 0.97 45.90 -8.07
N VAL A 603 1.65 45.69 -6.94
CA VAL A 603 2.55 46.62 -6.23
C VAL A 603 3.41 47.46 -7.20
N PRO A 604 3.92 48.64 -6.79
CA PRO A 604 5.18 49.12 -7.36
C PRO A 604 6.29 49.36 -6.33
N GLU A 605 7.50 49.06 -6.77
CA GLU A 605 8.80 49.13 -6.08
C GLU A 605 9.41 50.55 -5.98
N ASN A 606 10.29 50.71 -4.97
CA ASN A 606 11.57 51.46 -4.87
C ASN A 606 11.68 52.22 -3.52
N LEU A 607 12.74 52.22 -2.71
CA LEU A 607 14.02 51.50 -2.58
C LEU A 607 14.73 51.98 -1.26
N ASP A 608 15.49 51.08 -0.60
CA ASP A 608 16.66 51.24 0.31
C ASP A 608 16.68 52.13 1.59
N ILE A 609 17.13 51.56 2.74
CA ILE A 609 18.50 51.73 3.33
C ILE A 609 18.63 51.09 4.76
N LEU A 610 19.71 50.28 4.92
CA LEU A 610 20.63 50.00 6.05
C LEU A 610 20.22 49.40 7.41
N LEU A 611 21.01 48.36 7.75
CA LEU A 611 21.32 47.76 9.05
C LEU A 611 21.73 48.78 10.13
N THR A 612 21.38 48.53 11.40
CA THR A 612 22.33 48.60 12.53
C THR A 612 21.84 47.78 13.74
N GLU A 613 22.80 47.22 14.46
CA GLU A 613 22.68 46.49 15.72
C GLU A 613 22.26 47.39 16.90
N ARG A 614 21.64 46.74 17.89
CA ARG A 614 21.81 46.93 19.35
C ARG A 614 21.21 48.16 20.07
N ASP A 615 20.72 47.79 21.27
CA ASP A 615 20.79 48.50 22.55
C ASP A 615 19.55 49.25 23.10
N PHE A 616 19.02 48.67 24.20
CA PHE A 616 18.51 49.30 25.45
C PHE A 616 17.18 50.08 25.38
N GLU A 617 16.09 49.60 26.00
CA GLU A 617 15.69 49.63 27.44
C GLU A 617 14.65 50.73 27.74
N VAL A 618 13.93 50.51 28.85
CA VAL A 618 12.99 51.38 29.63
C VAL A 618 11.55 50.83 29.56
N GLU A 619 11.13 50.00 30.51
CA GLU A 619 10.66 50.35 31.88
C GLU A 619 9.37 51.18 31.92
N ASP A 620 8.25 50.47 32.06
CA ASP A 620 7.41 50.37 33.27
C ASP A 620 6.81 51.62 33.97
N TYR A 621 5.58 51.38 34.46
CA TYR A 621 4.72 52.11 35.42
C TYR A 621 3.90 53.34 35.01
N GLY A 622 2.57 53.16 35.11
CA GLY A 622 1.62 54.27 35.30
C GLY A 622 0.13 53.91 35.22
N VAL A 623 -0.33 52.88 35.93
CA VAL A 623 -1.78 52.59 36.08
C VAL A 623 -2.42 53.55 37.10
N PRO A 624 -3.66 54.00 36.88
CA PRO A 624 -4.71 53.61 37.82
C PRO A 624 -6.02 53.16 37.15
N VAL A 625 -6.52 52.03 37.63
CA VAL A 625 -7.91 51.56 37.56
C VAL A 625 -8.80 52.50 38.38
N PHE A 626 -10.07 52.67 37.98
CA PHE A 626 -11.32 52.75 38.80
C PHE A 626 -12.44 53.37 37.93
N THR A 627 -13.31 52.56 37.32
CA THR A 627 -14.72 52.36 37.72
C THR A 627 -15.33 53.51 38.53
N ASP A 628 -16.32 54.21 37.97
CA ASP A 628 -17.70 54.22 38.47
C ASP A 628 -18.52 55.34 37.80
N MET A 629 -19.67 55.00 37.22
CA MET A 629 -20.97 55.50 37.72
C MET A 629 -22.16 54.83 36.99
N ARG A 630 -22.72 53.84 37.68
CA ARG A 630 -24.14 53.50 37.93
C ARG A 630 -25.23 53.86 36.89
N PRO A 631 -26.15 52.93 36.58
CA PRO A 631 -27.41 53.23 35.90
C PRO A 631 -28.47 53.71 36.90
N ALA A 632 -29.00 54.92 36.72
CA ALA A 632 -30.15 55.40 37.48
C ALA A 632 -31.45 55.17 36.69
N SER A 633 -32.14 54.10 37.09
CA SER A 633 -33.56 53.74 36.92
C SER A 633 -34.49 54.67 36.11
N VAL A 634 -35.06 54.13 35.03
CA VAL A 634 -36.36 54.58 34.50
C VAL A 634 -37.31 53.38 34.48
N LYS A 635 -38.44 53.50 35.20
CA LYS A 635 -39.49 52.48 35.29
C LYS A 635 -40.44 52.56 34.08
N PRO A 636 -41.15 51.47 33.72
CA PRO A 636 -42.10 51.46 32.61
C PRO A 636 -43.32 52.35 32.92
N GLY A 637 -43.67 53.27 32.02
CA GLY A 637 -45.01 53.88 32.00
C GLY A 637 -45.15 55.41 32.03
N GLN A 638 -44.17 56.23 31.65
CA GLN A 638 -44.42 57.68 31.49
C GLN A 638 -44.11 58.20 30.08
N LEU A 639 -45.18 58.65 29.40
CA LEU A 639 -45.18 59.41 28.15
C LEU A 639 -44.65 60.84 28.37
N ILE A 640 -43.83 61.32 27.43
CA ILE A 640 -43.50 62.74 27.30
C ILE A 640 -43.79 63.16 25.85
N ARG A 641 -44.69 64.13 25.66
CA ARG A 641 -45.02 64.76 24.35
C ARG A 641 -44.31 66.12 24.24
N PHE A 642 -43.80 66.45 23.06
CA PHE A 642 -43.46 67.83 22.65
C PHE A 642 -43.80 68.10 21.17
N PRO A 643 -44.03 69.38 20.77
CA PRO A 643 -45.02 69.78 19.78
C PRO A 643 -44.45 70.21 18.42
N HIS A 644 -45.38 70.44 17.48
CA HIS A 644 -45.22 70.60 16.04
C HIS A 644 -45.07 72.08 15.58
N GLU A 645 -44.32 72.27 14.46
CA GLU A 645 -44.39 73.33 13.41
C GLU A 645 -43.68 74.71 13.55
N PRO A 646 -43.41 75.48 12.44
CA PRO A 646 -43.30 75.15 10.99
C PRO A 646 -42.10 75.80 10.20
N GLY A 647 -41.73 75.25 9.02
CA GLY A 647 -41.09 76.03 7.93
C GLY A 647 -39.98 75.36 7.08
N ALA A 648 -40.30 75.05 5.81
CA ALA A 648 -39.41 74.86 4.64
C ALA A 648 -38.58 73.56 4.46
N ALA A 649 -39.21 72.61 3.77
CA ALA A 649 -38.73 71.84 2.61
C ALA A 649 -37.24 71.40 2.51
N MET A 650 -36.99 70.12 2.84
CA MET A 650 -36.07 69.21 2.13
C MET A 650 -36.24 67.77 2.67
N PRO A 651 -36.85 66.82 1.93
CA PRO A 651 -37.24 65.50 2.47
C PRO A 651 -36.29 64.34 2.10
N SER A 652 -34.97 64.54 1.92
CA SER A 652 -34.06 63.47 1.43
C SER A 652 -33.28 62.70 2.50
N VAL A 653 -33.25 63.13 3.77
CA VAL A 653 -32.53 62.42 4.84
C VAL A 653 -33.47 61.66 5.78
N ARG A 654 -34.72 62.13 5.94
CA ARG A 654 -35.75 61.42 6.72
C ARG A 654 -36.31 60.19 6.01
N ALA A 655 -36.42 60.19 4.68
CA ALA A 655 -36.85 58.99 3.94
C ALA A 655 -35.83 57.84 4.03
N LEU A 656 -34.53 58.18 4.08
CA LEU A 656 -33.45 57.19 4.19
C LEU A 656 -33.39 56.57 5.60
N LEU A 657 -33.62 57.37 6.65
CA LEU A 657 -33.71 56.86 8.03
C LEU A 657 -35.04 56.15 8.34
N LEU A 658 -36.15 56.53 7.69
CA LEU A 658 -37.42 55.80 7.81
C LEU A 658 -37.40 54.45 7.06
N LEU A 659 -36.68 54.35 5.94
CA LEU A 659 -36.46 53.07 5.24
C LEU A 659 -35.51 52.14 6.04
N LEU A 660 -34.53 52.70 6.74
CA LEU A 660 -33.67 51.93 7.65
C LEU A 660 -34.42 51.50 8.93
N ALA A 661 -35.33 52.31 9.46
CA ALA A 661 -36.13 51.95 10.64
C ALA A 661 -37.35 51.06 10.34
N LEU A 662 -37.94 51.14 9.14
CA LEU A 662 -38.99 50.19 8.71
C LEU A 662 -38.41 48.82 8.33
N ALA A 663 -37.14 48.76 7.88
CA ALA A 663 -36.42 47.49 7.70
C ALA A 663 -36.11 46.79 9.04
N GLU A 664 -36.08 47.52 10.17
CA GLU A 664 -35.97 46.93 11.50
C GLU A 664 -37.34 46.61 12.15
N ALA A 665 -38.44 47.23 11.69
CA ALA A 665 -39.78 47.03 12.25
C ALA A 665 -40.59 45.89 11.61
N GLU A 666 -40.24 45.41 10.40
CA GLU A 666 -40.70 44.10 9.90
C GLU A 666 -39.94 42.92 10.54
N GLY A 667 -38.96 43.20 11.41
CA GLY A 667 -38.22 42.20 12.19
C GLY A 667 -38.93 41.71 13.46
N LEU A 668 -40.14 42.20 13.79
CA LEU A 668 -40.84 41.85 15.03
C LEU A 668 -42.05 40.92 14.88
N ASP A 669 -42.37 40.47 13.67
CA ASP A 669 -43.25 39.32 13.41
C ASP A 669 -42.52 38.18 12.65
N GLY A 670 -41.18 38.24 12.62
CA GLY A 670 -40.30 37.34 11.86
C GLY A 670 -39.60 36.24 12.67
N GLU A 671 -40.13 35.81 13.82
CA GLU A 671 -39.58 34.64 14.55
C GLU A 671 -39.81 33.29 13.83
N LYS A 672 -40.37 33.31 12.61
CA LYS A 672 -40.47 32.13 11.73
C LYS A 672 -39.79 32.42 10.39
N GLY A 673 -38.46 32.26 10.32
CA GLY A 673 -37.77 32.26 9.03
C GLY A 673 -36.34 32.81 8.96
N ARG A 674 -35.59 32.91 10.07
CA ARG A 674 -34.15 33.15 9.99
C ARG A 674 -33.45 31.83 9.62
N ALA A 675 -32.79 31.78 8.45
CA ALA A 675 -31.98 30.64 8.05
C ALA A 675 -30.97 30.30 9.17
N LYS A 676 -30.96 29.05 9.65
CA LYS A 676 -30.04 28.58 10.71
C LYS A 676 -28.60 28.88 10.28
N SER A 677 -27.88 29.70 11.03
CA SER A 677 -26.41 29.72 10.98
C SER A 677 -25.94 28.49 11.75
N GLY A 678 -25.58 27.42 11.03
CA GLY A 678 -25.10 26.17 11.65
C GLY A 678 -23.81 26.37 12.44
N HIS A 679 -23.54 25.44 13.35
CA HIS A 679 -22.31 25.43 14.14
C HIS A 679 -21.11 25.06 13.28
N TRP A 680 -19.91 25.48 13.68
CA TRP A 680 -18.68 25.24 12.91
C TRP A 680 -18.44 23.74 12.60
N TRP A 681 -18.77 22.85 13.54
CA TRP A 681 -18.60 21.40 13.39
C TRP A 681 -19.62 20.75 12.44
N GLU A 682 -20.72 21.44 12.14
CA GLU A 682 -21.74 21.02 11.17
C GLU A 682 -21.37 21.45 9.74
N THR A 683 -20.68 22.59 9.61
CA THR A 683 -20.40 23.24 8.32
C THR A 683 -19.02 22.95 7.76
N GLU A 684 -18.04 22.75 8.62
CA GLU A 684 -16.64 22.58 8.25
C GLU A 684 -16.26 21.11 7.97
N VAL A 685 -15.08 20.91 7.38
CA VAL A 685 -14.50 19.59 7.11
C VAL A 685 -13.58 19.16 8.25
N MET A 686 -13.74 17.91 8.70
CA MET A 686 -12.84 17.28 9.67
C MET A 686 -11.70 16.56 8.93
N TYR A 687 -10.47 16.75 9.39
CA TYR A 687 -9.30 16.01 8.89
C TYR A 687 -8.59 15.27 10.04
N GLN A 688 -8.46 13.95 9.91
CA GLN A 688 -7.73 13.13 10.87
C GLN A 688 -6.23 13.13 10.55
N ILE A 689 -5.44 13.46 11.56
CA ILE A 689 -3.99 13.37 11.53
C ILE A 689 -3.55 12.21 12.43
N TYR A 690 -2.67 11.35 11.89
CA TYR A 690 -1.92 10.38 12.67
C TYR A 690 -0.50 10.93 12.88
N PRO A 691 -0.21 11.56 14.04
CA PRO A 691 0.92 12.48 14.22
C PRO A 691 2.26 11.88 13.79
N ARG A 692 2.49 10.62 14.17
CA ARG A 692 3.72 9.86 13.91
C ARG A 692 4.10 9.77 12.43
N SER A 693 3.13 9.95 11.53
CA SER A 693 3.28 9.79 10.08
C SER A 693 2.94 11.01 9.26
N PHE A 694 2.61 12.15 9.88
CA PHE A 694 2.17 13.33 9.12
C PHE A 694 3.35 14.17 8.59
N GLN A 695 4.21 14.64 9.49
CA GLN A 695 5.42 15.39 9.13
C GLN A 695 6.44 15.33 10.27
N ASP A 696 7.66 14.89 9.98
CA ASP A 696 8.81 14.97 10.87
C ASP A 696 9.51 16.32 10.64
N SER A 697 9.70 17.10 11.71
CA SER A 697 10.36 18.41 11.66
C SER A 697 11.79 18.41 12.18
N ASN A 698 12.21 17.36 12.90
CA ASN A 698 13.48 17.32 13.63
C ASN A 698 14.50 16.32 13.03
N GLY A 699 14.06 15.47 12.10
CA GLY A 699 14.89 14.50 11.38
C GLY A 699 15.12 13.17 12.13
N ASP A 700 14.29 12.82 13.11
CA ASP A 700 14.37 11.54 13.84
C ASP A 700 13.62 10.38 13.15
N GLY A 701 12.87 10.67 12.08
CA GLY A 701 12.09 9.71 11.31
C GLY A 701 10.66 9.49 11.81
N THR A 702 10.20 10.28 12.78
CA THR A 702 8.86 10.26 13.37
C THR A 702 8.21 11.63 13.26
N GLY A 703 6.92 11.67 12.90
CA GLY A 703 6.18 12.93 12.83
C GLY A 703 5.87 13.52 14.21
N ASP A 704 5.85 14.85 14.28
CA ASP A 704 5.78 15.62 15.53
C ASP A 704 4.83 16.84 15.43
N LEU A 705 4.54 17.49 16.57
CA LEU A 705 3.59 18.61 16.64
C LEU A 705 4.03 19.83 15.82
N LYS A 706 5.35 20.07 15.73
CA LYS A 706 5.91 21.19 14.94
C LYS A 706 5.80 20.89 13.45
N GLY A 707 5.94 19.64 13.04
CA GLY A 707 5.67 19.20 11.68
C GLY A 707 4.20 19.41 11.29
N ILE A 708 3.25 19.15 12.20
CA ILE A 708 1.83 19.46 11.97
C ILE A 708 1.63 20.97 11.82
N GLU A 709 2.22 21.78 12.71
CA GLU A 709 2.16 23.26 12.65
C GLU A 709 2.61 23.78 11.27
N GLN A 710 3.72 23.24 10.72
CA GLN A 710 4.24 23.59 9.39
C GLN A 710 3.28 23.29 8.23
N ARG A 711 2.37 22.32 8.41
CA ARG A 711 1.44 21.86 7.38
C ARG A 711 0.03 22.43 7.54
N LEU A 712 -0.26 23.20 8.59
CA LEU A 712 -1.55 23.89 8.74
C LEU A 712 -1.96 24.75 7.53
N PRO A 713 -1.06 25.50 6.85
CA PRO A 713 -1.43 26.25 5.66
C PRO A 713 -1.96 25.37 4.52
N TYR A 714 -1.39 24.18 4.34
CA TYR A 714 -1.85 23.20 3.36
C TYR A 714 -3.26 22.69 3.69
N LEU A 715 -3.51 22.37 4.96
CA LEU A 715 -4.83 21.93 5.41
C LEU A 715 -5.88 23.04 5.24
N LYS A 716 -5.50 24.30 5.50
CA LYS A 716 -6.38 25.43 5.26
C LYS A 716 -6.71 25.61 3.77
N GLU A 717 -5.72 25.47 2.89
CA GLU A 717 -5.91 25.50 1.43
C GLU A 717 -6.84 24.38 0.95
N LEU A 718 -6.75 23.20 1.56
CA LEU A 718 -7.62 22.06 1.25
C LEU A 718 -9.10 22.31 1.64
N GLY A 719 -9.36 23.26 2.55
CA GLY A 719 -10.70 23.57 3.06
C GLY A 719 -11.03 22.91 4.40
N VAL A 720 -10.01 22.49 5.16
CA VAL A 720 -10.18 21.92 6.50
C VAL A 720 -10.52 23.03 7.50
N GLY A 721 -11.55 22.82 8.32
CA GLY A 721 -11.93 23.73 9.39
C GLY A 721 -11.68 23.17 10.79
N PHE A 722 -11.45 21.86 10.92
CA PHE A 722 -10.98 21.28 12.17
C PHE A 722 -10.24 19.95 12.02
N LEU A 723 -9.37 19.69 12.98
CA LEU A 723 -8.48 18.54 13.02
C LEU A 723 -8.94 17.57 14.09
N TRP A 724 -8.90 16.28 13.78
CA TRP A 724 -8.85 15.22 14.79
C TRP A 724 -7.41 14.73 14.87
N LEU A 725 -6.77 14.97 16.02
CA LEU A 725 -5.41 14.52 16.28
C LEU A 725 -5.45 13.20 17.05
N SER A 726 -4.97 12.10 16.45
CA SER A 726 -4.77 10.82 17.16
C SER A 726 -3.87 11.03 18.40
N PRO A 727 -3.91 10.16 19.43
CA PRO A 727 -3.34 10.47 20.74
C PRO A 727 -1.87 10.93 20.72
N VAL A 728 -1.61 12.08 21.34
CA VAL A 728 -0.25 12.63 21.57
C VAL A 728 0.11 12.70 23.06
N MET A 729 -0.77 12.20 23.93
CA MET A 729 -0.51 12.17 25.36
C MET A 729 0.64 11.23 25.69
N LYS A 730 1.30 11.47 26.81
CA LYS A 730 2.48 10.69 27.23
C LYS A 730 2.15 9.21 27.34
N SER A 731 2.90 8.38 26.63
CA SER A 731 2.62 6.96 26.44
C SER A 731 3.92 6.16 26.26
N PRO A 732 3.98 4.90 26.74
CA PRO A 732 5.07 3.98 26.39
C PRO A 732 5.11 3.58 24.90
N MET A 733 4.10 3.95 24.11
CA MET A 733 3.97 3.69 22.68
C MET A 733 3.78 2.21 22.34
N MET A 734 3.26 1.40 23.25
CA MET A 734 2.98 -0.02 22.99
C MET A 734 1.80 -0.19 22.02
N ASP A 735 0.86 0.75 22.04
CA ASP A 735 -0.19 0.93 21.04
C ASP A 735 -0.16 2.38 20.50
N PHE A 736 1.06 2.88 20.30
CA PHE A 736 1.34 4.15 19.61
C PHE A 736 0.56 5.38 20.08
N GLY A 737 0.33 5.49 21.39
CA GLY A 737 -0.31 6.66 22.02
C GLY A 737 -1.61 6.32 22.74
N TYR A 738 -2.25 5.20 22.41
CA TYR A 738 -3.49 4.76 23.07
C TYR A 738 -3.26 4.15 24.46
N ASP A 739 -2.05 3.67 24.76
CA ASP A 739 -1.63 3.27 26.10
C ASP A 739 -1.11 4.48 26.91
N ILE A 740 -2.02 5.31 27.43
CA ILE A 740 -1.68 6.59 28.08
C ILE A 740 -1.12 6.40 29.50
N ALA A 741 0.11 6.86 29.74
CA ALA A 741 0.75 6.84 31.06
C ALA A 741 0.52 8.13 31.87
N ASP A 742 0.30 9.27 31.21
CA ASP A 742 -0.07 10.54 31.85
C ASP A 742 -0.99 11.35 30.94
N PHE A 743 -2.24 11.49 31.38
CA PHE A 743 -3.31 12.19 30.65
C PHE A 743 -3.13 13.71 30.58
N HIS A 744 -2.19 14.30 31.34
CA HIS A 744 -1.98 15.76 31.42
C HIS A 744 -0.66 16.21 30.78
N ALA A 745 0.02 15.32 30.05
CA ALA A 745 1.30 15.57 29.42
C ALA A 745 1.31 15.15 27.96
N VAL A 746 2.08 15.87 27.14
CA VAL A 746 2.41 15.48 25.76
C VAL A 746 3.59 14.51 25.81
N ASP A 747 3.57 13.50 24.95
CA ASP A 747 4.71 12.59 24.82
C ASP A 747 5.92 13.29 24.20
N PRO A 748 7.14 13.14 24.78
CA PRO A 748 8.36 13.71 24.22
C PRO A 748 8.66 13.31 22.78
N LEU A 749 8.12 12.18 22.29
CA LEU A 749 8.22 11.77 20.89
C LEU A 749 7.57 12.79 19.94
N PHE A 750 6.47 13.42 20.36
CA PHE A 750 5.74 14.40 19.55
C PHE A 750 6.12 15.84 19.85
N GLY A 751 6.75 16.09 21.00
CA GLY A 751 7.23 17.40 21.42
C GLY A 751 6.94 17.68 22.89
N SER A 752 6.78 18.96 23.20
CA SER A 752 6.50 19.45 24.54
C SER A 752 5.06 19.97 24.69
N MET A 753 4.65 20.21 25.94
CA MET A 753 3.40 20.92 26.22
C MET A 753 3.38 22.34 25.61
N GLN A 754 4.55 22.97 25.44
CA GLN A 754 4.62 24.27 24.77
C GLN A 754 4.34 24.14 23.27
N ASP A 755 4.87 23.10 22.61
CA ASP A 755 4.61 22.85 21.19
C ASP A 755 3.12 22.60 20.93
N MET A 756 2.43 21.94 21.86
CA MET A 756 0.97 21.77 21.78
C MET A 756 0.21 23.10 21.90
N LYS A 757 0.59 23.97 22.84
CA LYS A 757 0.01 25.31 22.96
C LYS A 757 0.24 26.16 21.71
N ASP A 758 1.45 26.08 21.14
CA ASP A 758 1.79 26.76 19.91
C ASP A 758 0.94 26.25 18.73
N LEU A 759 0.76 24.92 18.63
CA LEU A 759 -0.09 24.30 17.61
C LEU A 759 -1.56 24.76 17.74
N ILE A 760 -2.12 24.77 18.95
CA ILE A 760 -3.48 25.27 19.21
C ILE A 760 -3.60 26.73 18.73
N ALA A 761 -2.66 27.58 19.12
CA ALA A 761 -2.67 29.00 18.75
C ALA A 761 -2.49 29.22 17.23
N ALA A 762 -1.64 28.42 16.58
CA ALA A 762 -1.42 28.49 15.13
C ALA A 762 -2.65 28.02 14.34
N ALA A 763 -3.29 26.94 14.78
CA ALA A 763 -4.54 26.46 14.20
C ALA A 763 -5.66 27.50 14.35
N GLU A 764 -5.80 28.09 15.55
CA GLU A 764 -6.80 29.13 15.82
C GLU A 764 -6.62 30.36 14.92
N LYS A 765 -5.38 30.82 14.67
CA LYS A 765 -5.09 31.92 13.74
C LYS A 765 -5.55 31.65 12.31
N LEU A 766 -5.62 30.39 11.89
CA LEU A 766 -6.11 29.95 10.59
C LEU A 766 -7.61 29.60 10.60
N GLY A 767 -8.28 29.78 11.74
CA GLY A 767 -9.67 29.39 11.94
C GLY A 767 -9.87 27.87 11.90
N ILE A 768 -8.86 27.10 12.30
CA ILE A 768 -8.92 25.64 12.40
C ILE A 768 -9.08 25.26 13.87
N LYS A 769 -10.09 24.46 14.22
CA LYS A 769 -10.24 23.91 15.57
C LYS A 769 -9.44 22.61 15.71
N LEU A 770 -8.81 22.38 16.85
CA LEU A 770 -8.05 21.15 17.13
C LEU A 770 -8.81 20.29 18.14
N LEU A 771 -9.22 19.09 17.75
CA LEU A 771 -9.78 18.08 18.65
C LEU A 771 -8.69 17.10 19.04
N MET A 772 -8.66 16.77 20.33
CA MET A 772 -7.80 15.72 20.87
C MET A 772 -8.52 14.38 20.81
N ASP A 773 -7.79 13.31 20.50
CA ASP A 773 -8.26 11.97 20.83
C ASP A 773 -8.19 11.76 22.35
N PHE A 774 -9.28 11.28 22.93
CA PHE A 774 -9.44 10.99 24.34
C PHE A 774 -9.82 9.53 24.51
N VAL A 775 -8.97 8.79 25.24
CA VAL A 775 -9.10 7.35 25.46
C VAL A 775 -9.53 7.10 26.91
N PRO A 776 -10.84 7.11 27.21
CA PRO A 776 -11.35 6.99 28.57
C PRO A 776 -11.26 5.59 29.15
N ASN A 777 -11.28 4.55 28.32
CA ASN A 777 -11.49 3.18 28.76
C ASN A 777 -10.40 2.65 29.70
N HIS A 778 -9.15 2.94 29.37
CA HIS A 778 -7.99 2.34 30.01
C HIS A 778 -6.87 3.34 30.18
N SER A 779 -5.90 2.98 31.02
CA SER A 779 -4.61 3.67 31.11
C SER A 779 -3.49 2.69 30.78
N SER A 780 -2.27 3.16 30.60
CA SER A 780 -1.09 2.29 30.56
C SER A 780 -0.84 1.63 31.93
N ASN A 781 -0.32 0.41 31.92
CA ASN A 781 0.23 -0.21 33.14
C ASN A 781 1.45 0.53 33.72
N ALA A 782 2.01 1.48 32.96
CA ALA A 782 3.05 2.40 33.41
C ALA A 782 2.49 3.71 34.01
N SER A 783 1.16 3.90 34.04
CA SER A 783 0.53 5.06 34.67
C SER A 783 0.71 5.04 36.19
N GLU A 784 0.77 6.23 36.81
CA GLU A 784 0.84 6.33 38.27
C GLU A 784 -0.43 5.79 38.94
N TRP A 785 -1.57 5.89 38.26
CA TRP A 785 -2.84 5.32 38.72
C TRP A 785 -2.76 3.80 38.85
N PHE A 786 -2.26 3.10 37.83
CA PHE A 786 -2.14 1.64 37.88
C PHE A 786 -1.04 1.18 38.84
N LYS A 787 0.11 1.86 38.86
CA LYS A 787 1.18 1.55 39.82
C LYS A 787 0.71 1.67 41.27
N GLU A 788 -0.07 2.71 41.57
CA GLU A 788 -0.67 2.91 42.89
C GLU A 788 -1.71 1.81 43.21
N SER A 789 -2.61 1.50 42.27
CA SER A 789 -3.58 0.40 42.41
C SER A 789 -2.93 -0.98 42.63
N ARG A 790 -1.83 -1.25 41.91
CA ARG A 790 -1.04 -2.49 41.97
C ARG A 790 -0.11 -2.54 43.20
N SER A 791 0.05 -1.43 43.92
CA SER A 791 1.01 -1.36 45.03
C SER A 791 0.65 -2.30 46.19
N SER A 792 -0.65 -2.48 46.47
CA SER A 792 -1.23 -3.33 47.51
C SER A 792 -2.72 -3.56 47.25
N LYS A 793 -3.29 -4.67 47.76
CA LYS A 793 -4.75 -4.92 47.78
C LYS A 793 -5.55 -3.92 48.61
N THR A 794 -4.89 -3.13 49.44
CA THR A 794 -5.51 -2.10 50.29
C THR A 794 -5.19 -0.68 49.84
N SER A 795 -4.67 -0.51 48.61
CA SER A 795 -4.39 0.81 48.05
C SER A 795 -5.67 1.64 47.94
N PRO A 796 -5.63 2.96 48.20
CA PRO A 796 -6.78 3.85 47.95
C PRO A 796 -7.28 3.77 46.50
N LYS A 797 -6.36 3.59 45.54
CA LYS A 797 -6.70 3.41 44.12
C LYS A 797 -6.92 1.96 43.71
N ARG A 798 -7.05 1.02 44.65
CA ARG A 798 -7.25 -0.41 44.29
C ARG A 798 -8.46 -0.60 43.39
N ASP A 799 -9.55 0.10 43.70
CA ASP A 799 -10.83 0.03 42.98
C ASP A 799 -10.89 1.01 41.79
N TRP A 800 -9.77 1.59 41.37
CA TRP A 800 -9.71 2.34 40.11
C TRP A 800 -9.57 1.42 38.89
N TYR A 801 -9.24 0.14 39.11
CA TYR A 801 -9.12 -0.89 38.09
C TYR A 801 -9.84 -2.14 38.56
N MET A 802 -10.21 -3.02 37.63
CA MET A 802 -10.83 -4.30 37.97
C MET A 802 -9.79 -5.35 38.36
N TRP A 803 -9.92 -5.88 39.57
CA TRP A 803 -9.07 -6.96 40.10
C TRP A 803 -9.91 -8.15 40.52
N HIS A 804 -9.42 -9.37 40.28
CA HIS A 804 -10.10 -10.59 40.69
C HIS A 804 -9.11 -11.71 41.06
N PRO A 805 -9.31 -12.48 42.15
CA PRO A 805 -8.43 -13.59 42.51
C PRO A 805 -8.42 -14.76 41.51
N GLY A 806 -9.30 -14.74 40.51
CA GLY A 806 -9.57 -15.85 39.61
C GLY A 806 -10.40 -16.96 40.29
N VAL A 807 -10.58 -18.06 39.58
CA VAL A 807 -11.27 -19.27 40.08
C VAL A 807 -10.31 -20.46 40.10
N VAL A 808 -10.51 -21.39 41.03
CA VAL A 808 -9.73 -22.62 41.10
C VAL A 808 -10.57 -23.77 40.56
N VAL A 809 -10.13 -24.36 39.45
CA VAL A 809 -10.77 -25.49 38.77
C VAL A 809 -9.75 -26.61 38.66
N ASP A 810 -10.08 -27.80 39.17
CA ASP A 810 -9.20 -28.98 39.19
C ASP A 810 -7.82 -28.74 39.83
N GLY A 811 -7.75 -27.81 40.80
CA GLY A 811 -6.50 -27.44 41.49
C GLY A 811 -5.64 -26.42 40.74
N GLU A 812 -6.05 -25.99 39.55
CA GLU A 812 -5.40 -24.94 38.77
C GLU A 812 -6.16 -23.62 38.89
N ARG A 813 -5.42 -22.52 39.08
CA ARG A 813 -6.00 -21.18 39.05
C ARG A 813 -6.21 -20.75 37.61
N ARG A 814 -7.40 -20.21 37.33
CA ARG A 814 -7.83 -19.72 36.01
C ARG A 814 -8.42 -18.31 36.12
N PRO A 815 -8.46 -17.54 35.01
CA PRO A 815 -9.23 -16.31 34.92
C PRO A 815 -10.68 -16.50 35.39
N PRO A 816 -11.35 -15.43 35.87
CA PRO A 816 -12.72 -15.53 36.38
C PRO A 816 -13.75 -16.03 35.37
N ASN A 817 -13.55 -15.73 34.08
CA ASN A 817 -14.46 -16.06 32.99
C ASN A 817 -13.68 -16.20 31.67
N ASN A 818 -14.40 -16.47 30.59
CA ASN A 818 -13.86 -16.70 29.25
C ASN A 818 -13.65 -15.42 28.41
N TRP A 819 -13.75 -14.23 28.98
CA TRP A 819 -13.64 -12.98 28.23
C TRP A 819 -12.31 -12.87 27.47
N ALA A 820 -12.39 -12.32 26.27
CA ALA A 820 -11.29 -12.29 25.32
C ALA A 820 -10.80 -10.86 25.05
N SER A 821 -9.48 -10.72 24.83
CA SER A 821 -8.84 -9.46 24.44
C SER A 821 -8.99 -9.18 22.95
N ASN A 822 -9.29 -7.92 22.59
CA ASN A 822 -9.43 -7.47 21.21
C ASN A 822 -8.14 -7.65 20.38
N PHE A 823 -6.95 -7.41 20.97
CA PHE A 823 -5.68 -7.54 20.25
C PHE A 823 -5.26 -8.98 19.94
N GLY A 824 -5.91 -9.99 20.52
CA GLY A 824 -5.55 -11.39 20.35
C GLY A 824 -4.16 -11.76 20.90
N GLY A 825 -3.81 -13.05 20.80
CA GLY A 825 -2.50 -13.62 21.19
C GLY A 825 -2.48 -14.49 22.46
N GLY A 826 -1.40 -15.27 22.63
CA GLY A 826 -1.09 -16.07 23.83
C GLY A 826 -2.21 -17.02 24.31
N LEU A 827 -3.00 -16.56 25.28
CA LEU A 827 -4.15 -17.28 25.88
C LEU A 827 -5.51 -16.76 25.39
N GLY A 828 -5.56 -15.68 24.62
CA GLY A 828 -6.79 -14.99 24.18
C GLY A 828 -7.53 -14.24 25.29
N SER A 829 -7.14 -14.43 26.55
CA SER A 829 -7.80 -13.89 27.76
C SER A 829 -7.68 -12.36 27.87
N SER A 830 -8.74 -11.71 28.33
CA SER A 830 -8.77 -10.30 28.78
C SER A 830 -8.35 -10.12 30.24
N TRP A 831 -7.77 -11.15 30.85
CA TRP A 831 -7.32 -11.15 32.24
C TRP A 831 -5.85 -11.55 32.32
N THR A 832 -5.04 -10.71 32.98
CA THR A 832 -3.61 -10.97 33.20
C THR A 832 -3.31 -11.08 34.68
N TRP A 833 -2.56 -12.13 35.05
CA TRP A 833 -2.15 -12.40 36.43
C TRP A 833 -1.06 -11.43 36.88
N ASP A 834 -1.23 -10.82 38.05
CA ASP A 834 -0.20 -10.06 38.74
C ASP A 834 0.37 -10.85 39.92
N GLU A 835 1.63 -11.28 39.78
CA GLU A 835 2.33 -12.05 40.82
C GLU A 835 2.46 -11.31 42.15
N LYS A 836 2.48 -9.98 42.14
CA LYS A 836 2.67 -9.19 43.37
C LYS A 836 1.43 -9.20 44.25
N THR A 837 0.26 -9.09 43.64
CA THR A 837 -1.02 -9.09 44.36
C THR A 837 -1.71 -10.44 44.34
N GLU A 838 -1.23 -11.42 43.59
CA GLU A 838 -1.88 -12.73 43.43
C GLU A 838 -3.35 -12.58 42.99
N GLU A 839 -3.61 -11.65 42.07
CA GLU A 839 -4.91 -11.42 41.45
C GLU A 839 -4.73 -11.13 39.95
N TYR A 840 -5.75 -11.43 39.16
CA TYR A 840 -5.85 -10.97 37.78
C TYR A 840 -6.32 -9.51 37.75
N TYR A 841 -5.85 -8.75 36.77
CA TYR A 841 -6.49 -7.49 36.36
C TYR A 841 -7.10 -7.64 34.96
N TYR A 842 -8.19 -6.91 34.72
CA TYR A 842 -8.88 -6.90 33.43
C TYR A 842 -8.23 -5.91 32.45
N HIS A 843 -8.28 -6.27 31.16
CA HIS A 843 -7.90 -5.43 30.04
C HIS A 843 -8.69 -5.85 28.78
N ALA A 844 -9.50 -4.97 28.21
CA ALA A 844 -10.21 -5.26 26.96
C ALA A 844 -9.25 -5.37 25.76
N PHE A 845 -8.14 -4.64 25.81
CA PHE A 845 -7.11 -4.56 24.76
C PHE A 845 -5.83 -5.29 25.20
N GLY A 846 -4.64 -4.68 25.06
CA GLY A 846 -3.39 -5.29 25.49
C GLY A 846 -3.27 -5.39 27.01
N GLU A 847 -2.48 -6.33 27.53
CA GLU A 847 -2.17 -6.43 28.97
C GLU A 847 -1.45 -5.17 29.52
N PHE A 848 -0.90 -4.36 28.63
CA PHE A 848 -0.32 -3.06 28.95
C PHE A 848 -1.37 -1.92 29.04
N GLN A 849 -2.65 -2.20 28.75
CA GLN A 849 -3.80 -1.31 28.84
C GLN A 849 -4.83 -1.83 29.87
N PRO A 850 -4.52 -1.80 31.19
CA PRO A 850 -5.51 -2.13 32.21
C PRO A 850 -6.70 -1.16 32.19
N ASP A 851 -7.90 -1.73 32.20
CA ASP A 851 -9.16 -1.00 32.09
C ASP A 851 -9.55 -0.34 33.43
N LEU A 852 -10.06 0.88 33.32
CA LEU A 852 -10.49 1.69 34.45
C LEU A 852 -11.90 1.27 34.90
N ASN A 853 -12.11 1.18 36.20
CA ASN A 853 -13.40 0.81 36.76
C ASN A 853 -14.36 2.00 36.79
N TYR A 854 -15.18 2.16 35.75
CA TYR A 854 -16.19 3.23 35.67
C TYR A 854 -17.36 3.11 36.66
N ARG A 855 -17.45 2.00 37.42
CA ARG A 855 -18.38 1.91 38.55
C ARG A 855 -17.87 2.68 39.77
N ASN A 856 -16.61 3.08 39.77
CA ASN A 856 -16.03 3.95 40.79
C ASN A 856 -16.24 5.44 40.43
N PRO A 857 -16.98 6.22 41.26
CA PRO A 857 -17.25 7.62 40.97
C PRO A 857 -15.98 8.50 40.94
N GLU A 858 -14.90 8.11 41.62
CA GLU A 858 -13.62 8.84 41.55
C GLU A 858 -12.98 8.75 40.17
N VAL A 859 -13.11 7.60 39.48
CA VAL A 859 -12.63 7.40 38.11
C VAL A 859 -13.42 8.28 37.13
N VAL A 860 -14.75 8.31 37.28
CA VAL A 860 -15.63 9.16 36.46
C VAL A 860 -15.22 10.63 36.58
N GLU A 861 -15.01 11.11 37.81
CA GLU A 861 -14.61 12.50 38.03
C GLU A 861 -13.17 12.77 37.55
N ALA A 862 -12.22 11.85 37.78
CA ALA A 862 -10.86 11.99 37.28
C ALA A 862 -10.81 12.15 35.75
N MET A 863 -11.69 11.47 35.03
CA MET A 863 -11.78 11.60 33.57
C MET A 863 -12.44 12.91 33.13
N LYS A 864 -13.38 13.46 33.90
CA LYS A 864 -13.89 14.82 33.67
C LYS A 864 -12.80 15.87 33.90
N GLU A 865 -11.93 15.69 34.89
CA GLU A 865 -10.78 16.57 35.11
C GLU A 865 -9.78 16.55 33.94
N VAL A 866 -9.56 15.39 33.32
CA VAL A 866 -8.74 15.30 32.08
C VAL A 866 -9.37 16.14 30.97
N LEU A 867 -10.69 16.04 30.76
CA LEU A 867 -11.39 16.86 29.77
C LEU A 867 -11.22 18.36 30.07
N ARG A 868 -11.46 18.78 31.33
CA ARG A 868 -11.31 20.19 31.76
C ARG A 868 -9.90 20.71 31.50
N PHE A 869 -8.87 19.93 31.84
CA PHE A 869 -7.49 20.33 31.62
C PHE A 869 -7.19 20.69 30.17
N TRP A 870 -7.59 19.84 29.22
CA TRP A 870 -7.34 20.10 27.80
C TRP A 870 -8.23 21.21 27.25
N LEU A 871 -9.48 21.33 27.73
CA LEU A 871 -10.38 22.43 27.37
C LEU A 871 -9.85 23.79 27.86
N ASP A 872 -9.26 23.85 29.06
CA ASP A 872 -8.60 25.04 29.61
C ASP A 872 -7.40 25.48 28.76
N LEU A 873 -6.73 24.53 28.09
CA LEU A 873 -5.65 24.81 27.13
C LEU A 873 -6.16 25.33 25.77
N GLY A 874 -7.47 25.26 25.51
CA GLY A 874 -8.09 25.84 24.32
C GLY A 874 -8.42 24.85 23.20
N VAL A 875 -8.37 23.53 23.44
CA VAL A 875 -8.79 22.54 22.43
C VAL A 875 -10.25 22.74 22.02
N GLY A 876 -10.56 22.41 20.77
CA GLY A 876 -11.88 22.54 20.16
C GLY A 876 -12.92 21.53 20.66
N GLY A 877 -12.46 20.46 21.28
CA GLY A 877 -13.28 19.32 21.67
C GLY A 877 -12.48 18.03 21.64
N PHE A 878 -13.18 16.90 21.58
CA PHE A 878 -12.56 15.58 21.61
C PHE A 878 -13.21 14.61 20.64
N ARG A 879 -12.43 13.64 20.17
CA ARG A 879 -12.98 12.34 19.78
C ARG A 879 -12.79 11.40 20.97
N ILE A 880 -13.82 10.63 21.30
CA ILE A 880 -13.83 9.70 22.42
C ILE A 880 -13.68 8.27 21.88
N ASP A 881 -12.61 7.59 22.28
CA ASP A 881 -12.22 6.26 21.83
C ASP A 881 -12.84 5.13 22.67
N ALA A 882 -13.01 3.95 22.07
CA ALA A 882 -13.35 2.70 22.76
C ALA A 882 -14.60 2.75 23.69
N VAL A 883 -15.57 3.61 23.37
CA VAL A 883 -16.76 3.86 24.20
C VAL A 883 -17.58 2.61 24.51
N PRO A 884 -17.76 1.62 23.60
CA PRO A 884 -18.48 0.41 23.93
C PRO A 884 -17.90 -0.38 25.11
N PHE A 885 -16.61 -0.25 25.41
CA PHE A 885 -15.89 -1.09 26.38
C PHE A 885 -15.88 -0.54 27.82
N LEU A 886 -16.47 0.63 28.09
CA LEU A 886 -16.33 1.33 29.38
C LEU A 886 -16.82 0.57 30.61
N LEU A 887 -17.78 -0.33 30.44
CA LEU A 887 -18.42 -1.06 31.53
C LEU A 887 -18.66 -2.52 31.14
N GLU A 888 -18.36 -3.38 32.08
CA GLU A 888 -18.51 -4.83 31.98
C GLU A 888 -19.53 -5.35 33.00
N ASP A 889 -19.98 -6.58 32.76
CA ASP A 889 -20.93 -7.28 33.61
C ASP A 889 -20.38 -7.52 35.03
N PRO A 890 -21.03 -6.98 36.08
CA PRO A 890 -20.55 -7.14 37.45
C PRO A 890 -20.72 -8.57 37.97
N GLU A 891 -21.55 -9.39 37.31
CA GLU A 891 -21.69 -10.82 37.63
C GLU A 891 -20.58 -11.68 37.01
N LEU A 892 -19.72 -11.11 36.17
CA LEU A 892 -18.58 -11.76 35.51
C LEU A 892 -18.98 -13.01 34.71
N ARG A 893 -20.16 -13.01 34.07
CA ARG A 893 -20.66 -14.16 33.31
C ARG A 893 -19.83 -14.43 32.06
N ASP A 894 -19.73 -15.71 31.69
CA ASP A 894 -19.10 -16.13 30.44
C ASP A 894 -19.89 -15.65 29.22
N GLU A 895 -19.16 -15.20 28.19
CA GLU A 895 -19.71 -14.87 26.87
C GLU A 895 -19.97 -16.13 26.04
N ALA A 896 -20.90 -16.04 25.09
CA ALA A 896 -21.08 -17.13 24.13
C ALA A 896 -19.90 -17.19 23.14
N PHE A 897 -19.43 -18.40 22.83
CA PHE A 897 -18.24 -18.63 22.00
C PHE A 897 -18.52 -19.59 20.83
N ASP A 898 -18.14 -19.19 19.62
CA ASP A 898 -18.15 -20.04 18.42
C ASP A 898 -16.78 -20.67 18.15
N ALA A 899 -16.63 -21.93 18.57
CA ALA A 899 -15.42 -22.71 18.38
C ALA A 899 -15.09 -23.03 16.89
N ALA A 900 -16.06 -22.95 15.98
CA ALA A 900 -15.81 -23.15 14.56
C ALA A 900 -15.14 -21.91 13.94
N CYS A 901 -15.59 -20.72 14.32
CA CYS A 901 -15.02 -19.44 13.90
C CYS A 901 -13.53 -19.31 14.30
N ALA A 902 -13.17 -19.72 15.53
CA ALA A 902 -11.83 -19.55 16.09
C ALA A 902 -10.72 -20.34 15.37
N LYS A 903 -11.09 -21.19 14.40
CA LYS A 903 -10.13 -21.88 13.52
C LYS A 903 -9.58 -20.99 12.41
N THR A 904 -10.27 -19.88 12.10
CA THR A 904 -9.99 -19.03 10.93
C THR A 904 -9.96 -17.54 11.24
N GLN A 905 -10.27 -17.15 12.48
CA GLN A 905 -10.39 -15.77 12.93
C GLN A 905 -9.79 -15.64 14.33
N PRO A 906 -9.32 -14.45 14.74
CA PRO A 906 -8.98 -14.15 16.13
C PRO A 906 -10.13 -14.52 17.09
N ILE A 907 -9.80 -15.03 18.28
CA ILE A 907 -10.79 -15.54 19.25
C ILE A 907 -11.86 -14.49 19.58
N TRP A 908 -11.45 -13.23 19.73
CA TRP A 908 -12.37 -12.13 20.03
C TRP A 908 -13.50 -12.02 19.00
N ASN A 909 -13.21 -12.11 17.69
CA ASN A 909 -14.22 -12.08 16.61
C ASN A 909 -15.23 -13.25 16.68
N CYS A 910 -14.96 -14.26 17.48
CA CYS A 910 -15.78 -15.46 17.62
C CYS A 910 -16.59 -15.49 18.93
N MET A 911 -16.55 -14.39 19.69
CA MET A 911 -17.33 -14.18 20.90
C MET A 911 -18.56 -13.33 20.58
N VAL A 912 -19.65 -13.56 21.31
CA VAL A 912 -20.80 -12.65 21.31
C VAL A 912 -20.66 -11.76 22.53
N HIS A 913 -20.36 -10.47 22.35
CA HIS A 913 -19.98 -9.55 23.42
C HIS A 913 -21.20 -8.91 24.13
N ASN A 914 -22.00 -9.70 24.84
CA ASN A 914 -23.18 -9.18 25.56
C ASN A 914 -22.85 -8.62 26.95
N TYR A 915 -21.72 -9.02 27.52
CA TYR A 915 -21.31 -8.73 28.89
C TYR A 915 -20.09 -7.81 28.98
N THR A 916 -19.35 -7.63 27.88
CA THR A 916 -18.16 -6.77 27.84
C THR A 916 -18.31 -5.54 26.93
N GLN A 917 -19.48 -5.31 26.32
CA GLN A 917 -19.72 -4.15 25.44
C GLN A 917 -21.12 -3.58 25.61
N ASN A 918 -21.25 -2.27 25.38
CA ASN A 918 -22.51 -1.52 25.29
C ASN A 918 -23.43 -1.70 26.51
N ASP A 919 -22.88 -1.68 27.74
CA ASP A 919 -23.71 -1.57 28.95
C ASP A 919 -24.58 -0.30 28.84
N PRO A 920 -25.90 -0.38 29.09
CA PRO A 920 -26.79 0.79 29.02
C PRO A 920 -26.35 1.99 29.86
N LYS A 921 -25.54 1.78 30.91
CA LYS A 921 -24.98 2.86 31.73
C LYS A 921 -23.86 3.65 31.06
N ASN A 922 -23.30 3.18 29.93
CA ASN A 922 -22.36 3.95 29.13
C ASN A 922 -22.97 5.30 28.75
N HIS A 923 -24.25 5.32 28.40
CA HIS A 923 -25.01 6.53 28.09
C HIS A 923 -24.99 7.57 29.23
N GLU A 924 -25.10 7.15 30.50
CA GLU A 924 -25.04 8.06 31.65
C GLU A 924 -23.64 8.70 31.80
N ILE A 925 -22.57 7.93 31.53
CA ILE A 925 -21.18 8.41 31.58
C ILE A 925 -20.96 9.45 30.47
N ILE A 926 -21.44 9.16 29.26
CA ILE A 926 -21.31 10.04 28.09
C ILE A 926 -22.08 11.33 28.29
N GLN A 927 -23.30 11.27 28.85
CA GLN A 927 -24.06 12.48 29.24
C GLN A 927 -23.24 13.34 30.20
N GLY A 928 -22.57 12.72 31.19
CA GLY A 928 -21.69 13.43 32.12
C GLY A 928 -20.48 14.09 31.46
N TRP A 929 -19.90 13.48 30.42
CA TRP A 929 -18.84 14.11 29.62
C TRP A 929 -19.40 15.24 28.76
N ARG A 930 -20.55 15.04 28.14
CA ARG A 930 -21.22 16.05 27.32
C ARG A 930 -21.53 17.30 28.14
N GLU A 931 -22.12 17.14 29.33
CA GLU A 931 -22.38 18.22 30.29
C GLU A 931 -21.10 18.97 30.70
N THR A 932 -19.97 18.26 30.80
CA THR A 932 -18.67 18.87 31.15
C THR A 932 -18.14 19.72 30.00
N VAL A 933 -18.25 19.22 28.76
CA VAL A 933 -17.78 19.92 27.55
C VAL A 933 -18.66 21.12 27.22
N ASP A 934 -19.98 21.01 27.39
CA ASP A 934 -20.94 22.09 27.13
C ASP A 934 -20.71 23.32 28.04
N GLN A 935 -20.08 23.15 29.22
CA GLN A 935 -19.68 24.26 30.09
C GLN A 935 -18.64 25.19 29.45
N TYR A 936 -17.93 24.74 28.41
CA TYR A 936 -16.90 25.49 27.71
C TYR A 936 -17.38 26.18 26.42
N GLY A 937 -18.69 26.22 26.17
CA GLY A 937 -19.28 26.89 25.00
C GLY A 937 -19.35 25.98 23.77
N GLU A 938 -18.98 26.49 22.58
CA GLU A 938 -19.04 25.71 21.32
C GLU A 938 -17.91 24.68 21.18
N ARG A 939 -17.82 23.77 22.15
CA ARG A 939 -16.93 22.60 22.16
C ARG A 939 -17.75 21.34 21.90
N VAL A 940 -17.09 20.33 21.36
CA VAL A 940 -17.78 19.13 20.84
C VAL A 940 -17.13 17.84 21.28
N ILE A 941 -17.94 16.79 21.36
CA ILE A 941 -17.48 15.42 21.48
C ILE A 941 -18.00 14.58 20.31
N PHE A 942 -17.07 13.90 19.66
CA PHE A 942 -17.34 12.90 18.64
C PHE A 942 -17.10 11.52 19.25
N GLY A 943 -17.97 10.56 18.98
CA GLY A 943 -17.85 9.20 19.54
C GLY A 943 -17.32 8.21 18.53
N GLU A 944 -16.34 7.37 18.90
CA GLU A 944 -16.03 6.15 18.17
C GLU A 944 -16.88 4.98 18.67
N ILE A 945 -17.80 4.51 17.82
CA ILE A 945 -18.66 3.37 18.11
C ILE A 945 -18.75 2.49 16.87
N TYR A 946 -18.12 1.30 16.91
CA TYR A 946 -18.34 0.25 15.92
C TYR A 946 -19.57 -0.57 16.34
N ALA A 947 -20.76 -0.12 15.93
CA ALA A 947 -22.01 -0.80 16.22
C ALA A 947 -22.98 -0.77 15.02
N PRO A 948 -23.98 -1.66 14.97
CA PRO A 948 -25.09 -1.55 14.04
C PRO A 948 -25.75 -0.16 14.12
N LEU A 949 -26.29 0.33 12.99
CA LEU A 949 -26.88 1.68 12.90
C LEU A 949 -27.88 1.99 14.00
N LYS A 950 -28.73 1.01 14.35
CA LYS A 950 -29.75 1.18 15.38
C LYS A 950 -29.11 1.61 16.72
N ASP A 951 -28.07 0.89 17.14
CA ASP A 951 -27.39 1.14 18.41
C ASP A 951 -26.54 2.42 18.30
N LEU A 952 -25.95 2.69 17.13
CA LEU A 952 -25.22 3.94 16.84
C LEU A 952 -26.11 5.18 17.03
N MET A 953 -27.40 5.12 16.67
CA MET A 953 -28.30 6.26 16.83
C MET A 953 -28.61 6.57 18.30
N GLU A 954 -28.57 5.56 19.18
CA GLU A 954 -28.81 5.75 20.62
C GLU A 954 -27.73 6.64 21.26
N TYR A 955 -26.51 6.64 20.70
CA TYR A 955 -25.37 7.46 21.14
C TYR A 955 -25.47 8.95 20.79
N TYR A 956 -26.48 9.40 20.05
CA TYR A 956 -26.83 10.82 20.01
C TYR A 956 -27.55 11.27 21.30
N GLY A 957 -28.17 10.34 22.03
CA GLY A 957 -29.01 10.61 23.18
C GLY A 957 -30.41 11.09 22.76
N THR A 958 -30.96 12.02 23.54
CA THR A 958 -32.26 12.67 23.26
C THR A 958 -32.09 14.18 23.24
N PRO A 959 -33.02 14.96 22.63
CA PRO A 959 -32.95 16.41 22.69
C PRO A 959 -32.86 16.98 24.12
N GLU A 960 -33.47 16.31 25.09
CA GLU A 960 -33.45 16.70 26.50
C GLU A 960 -32.19 16.23 27.25
N LYS A 961 -31.54 15.16 26.77
CA LYS A 961 -30.31 14.58 27.32
C LYS A 961 -29.38 14.20 26.17
N PRO A 962 -28.70 15.19 25.56
CA PRO A 962 -27.82 14.93 24.44
C PRO A 962 -26.55 14.20 24.91
N GLU A 963 -26.03 13.34 24.04
CA GLU A 963 -24.77 12.62 24.24
C GLU A 963 -23.71 13.16 23.28
N PHE A 964 -23.26 12.37 22.31
CA PHE A 964 -22.30 12.88 21.32
C PHE A 964 -22.95 13.95 20.44
N ASN A 965 -22.15 14.95 20.05
CA ASN A 965 -22.55 15.83 18.96
C ASN A 965 -22.72 15.00 17.68
N VAL A 966 -21.79 14.08 17.46
CA VAL A 966 -21.76 13.18 16.31
C VAL A 966 -21.04 11.87 16.70
N PRO A 967 -21.73 10.72 16.82
CA PRO A 967 -21.10 9.42 16.77
C PRO A 967 -20.68 9.09 15.32
N PHE A 968 -19.47 8.59 15.12
CA PHE A 968 -18.93 8.34 13.79
C PHE A 968 -19.67 7.24 13.04
N ASN A 969 -19.99 7.52 11.77
CA ASN A 969 -20.62 6.58 10.87
C ASN A 969 -19.55 5.74 10.15
N PHE A 970 -19.33 4.52 10.62
CA PHE A 970 -18.42 3.56 9.99
C PHE A 970 -19.10 2.57 9.04
N GLU A 971 -20.40 2.71 8.75
CA GLU A 971 -21.11 1.77 7.88
C GLU A 971 -20.48 1.71 6.48
N VAL A 972 -20.03 2.86 5.95
CA VAL A 972 -19.32 2.96 4.67
C VAL A 972 -17.88 2.45 4.80
N LEU A 973 -17.25 2.65 5.96
CA LEU A 973 -15.89 2.20 6.24
C LEU A 973 -15.80 0.66 6.25
N GLY A 974 -16.78 -0.02 6.85
CA GLY A 974 -16.80 -1.47 7.05
C GLY A 974 -17.09 -2.32 5.81
N GLN A 975 -17.34 -1.71 4.65
CA GLN A 975 -17.68 -2.44 3.43
C GLN A 975 -16.44 -2.85 2.63
N ASN A 976 -16.37 -4.13 2.26
CA ASN A 976 -15.40 -4.65 1.29
C ASN A 976 -15.99 -4.58 -0.12
N TYR A 977 -15.64 -3.52 -0.83
CA TYR A 977 -16.12 -3.27 -2.19
C TYR A 977 -15.54 -4.30 -3.20
N GLY A 978 -16.43 -5.00 -3.92
CA GLY A 978 -16.03 -5.85 -5.04
C GLY A 978 -15.43 -7.21 -4.66
N GLN A 979 -16.01 -7.92 -3.68
CA GLN A 979 -15.85 -9.38 -3.59
C GLN A 979 -16.31 -10.04 -4.89
N PRO A 980 -15.67 -11.13 -5.36
CA PRO A 980 -15.88 -11.69 -6.71
C PRO A 980 -17.31 -12.06 -7.08
N ASN A 981 -18.28 -12.06 -6.16
CA ASN A 981 -19.61 -12.62 -6.40
C ASN A 981 -20.86 -11.83 -5.95
N ASP A 982 -20.83 -10.72 -5.21
CA ASP A 982 -22.11 -10.29 -4.58
C ASP A 982 -22.70 -8.90 -4.86
N LEU A 983 -21.98 -7.79 -5.02
CA LEU A 983 -22.63 -6.47 -5.22
C LEU A 983 -21.79 -5.47 -6.02
N SER A 984 -22.43 -4.66 -6.90
CA SER A 984 -21.76 -3.50 -7.51
C SER A 984 -21.50 -2.42 -6.45
N VAL A 985 -20.39 -1.70 -6.55
CA VAL A 985 -20.01 -0.61 -5.62
C VAL A 985 -21.13 0.43 -5.53
N ALA A 986 -21.81 0.71 -6.64
CA ALA A 986 -22.99 1.56 -6.70
C ALA A 986 -24.09 1.13 -5.72
N LYS A 987 -24.39 -0.17 -5.65
CA LYS A 987 -25.42 -0.70 -4.75
C LYS A 987 -25.00 -0.56 -3.29
N VAL A 988 -23.75 -0.91 -2.95
CA VAL A 988 -23.24 -0.77 -1.58
C VAL A 988 -23.30 0.68 -1.10
N VAL A 989 -22.86 1.64 -1.93
CA VAL A 989 -22.92 3.07 -1.60
C VAL A 989 -24.36 3.55 -1.47
N ARG A 990 -25.24 3.17 -2.41
CA ARG A 990 -26.67 3.54 -2.36
C ARG A 990 -27.35 3.05 -1.09
N ASP A 991 -27.13 1.79 -0.72
CA ASP A 991 -27.76 1.18 0.44
C ASP A 991 -27.24 1.76 1.76
N ALA A 992 -25.93 2.05 1.85
CA ALA A 992 -25.36 2.69 3.04
C ALA A 992 -25.89 4.13 3.22
N VAL A 993 -25.92 4.94 2.15
CA VAL A 993 -26.45 6.31 2.23
C VAL A 993 -27.94 6.30 2.58
N ARG A 994 -28.71 5.38 2.00
CA ARG A 994 -30.14 5.24 2.32
C ARG A 994 -30.35 4.84 3.77
N SER A 995 -29.70 3.77 4.23
CA SER A 995 -29.90 3.23 5.58
C SER A 995 -29.52 4.26 6.65
N TYR A 996 -28.41 4.98 6.45
CA TYR A 996 -28.01 6.05 7.36
C TYR A 996 -28.99 7.22 7.36
N ALA A 997 -29.44 7.68 6.19
CA ALA A 997 -30.42 8.76 6.09
C ALA A 997 -31.78 8.40 6.70
N GLU A 998 -32.22 7.14 6.60
CA GLU A 998 -33.45 6.64 7.22
C GLU A 998 -33.34 6.47 8.74
N ALA A 999 -32.14 6.16 9.25
CA ALA A 999 -31.89 5.96 10.67
C ALA A 999 -31.63 7.27 11.43
N LEU A 1000 -31.03 8.28 10.78
CA LEU A 1000 -30.63 9.54 11.41
C LEU A 1000 -31.85 10.35 11.91
N PRO A 1001 -31.96 10.65 13.22
CA PRO A 1001 -33.07 11.47 13.72
C PRO A 1001 -33.05 12.89 13.16
N ASP A 1002 -34.24 13.49 12.93
CA ASP A 1002 -34.40 14.83 12.33
C ASP A 1002 -33.66 15.98 13.05
N TRP A 1003 -33.36 15.80 14.35
CA TRP A 1003 -32.66 16.78 15.18
C TRP A 1003 -31.14 16.58 15.22
N CYS A 1004 -30.64 15.46 14.68
CA CYS A 1004 -29.23 15.08 14.68
C CYS A 1004 -28.52 15.54 13.40
N HIS A 1005 -27.19 15.64 13.48
CA HIS A 1005 -26.32 15.99 12.35
C HIS A 1005 -25.48 14.80 11.93
N GLY A 1006 -25.53 14.43 10.65
CA GLY A 1006 -24.85 13.24 10.12
C GLY A 1006 -23.36 13.45 9.83
N ASN A 1007 -22.64 12.36 9.54
CA ASN A 1007 -21.25 12.39 9.11
C ASN A 1007 -20.90 11.25 8.14
N TRP A 1008 -19.74 11.40 7.48
CA TRP A 1008 -19.21 10.41 6.54
C TRP A 1008 -17.74 10.12 6.83
N VAL A 1009 -17.46 8.95 7.42
CA VAL A 1009 -16.08 8.48 7.65
C VAL A 1009 -15.69 7.45 6.59
N LEU A 1010 -14.67 7.78 5.81
CA LEU A 1010 -14.22 6.95 4.69
C LEU A 1010 -12.85 6.32 4.89
N GLY A 1011 -12.06 6.78 5.87
CA GLY A 1011 -10.74 6.25 6.20
C GLY A 1011 -10.37 6.59 7.64
N ASN A 1012 -9.49 5.80 8.23
CA ASN A 1012 -8.82 6.09 9.50
C ASN A 1012 -7.51 5.26 9.59
N HIS A 1013 -6.86 5.30 10.75
CA HIS A 1013 -5.59 4.62 11.01
C HIS A 1013 -5.71 3.17 11.52
N ASP A 1014 -6.92 2.63 11.65
CA ASP A 1014 -7.18 1.24 12.07
C ASP A 1014 -7.79 0.37 10.97
N ASN A 1015 -8.08 0.98 9.82
CA ASN A 1015 -8.71 0.32 8.69
C ASN A 1015 -7.88 0.57 7.44
N HIS A 1016 -7.73 -0.48 6.62
CA HIS A 1016 -7.12 -0.39 5.30
C HIS A 1016 -7.60 0.85 4.52
N ARG A 1017 -6.66 1.56 3.90
CA ARG A 1017 -6.96 2.76 3.12
C ARG A 1017 -8.01 2.45 2.07
N LEU A 1018 -8.82 3.46 1.70
CA LEU A 1018 -9.90 3.26 0.72
C LEU A 1018 -9.40 2.66 -0.59
N MET A 1019 -8.18 3.02 -0.99
CA MET A 1019 -7.50 2.43 -2.14
C MET A 1019 -7.40 0.91 -2.06
N GLN A 1020 -7.00 0.35 -0.92
CA GLN A 1020 -6.90 -1.10 -0.75
C GLN A 1020 -8.27 -1.77 -0.80
N ARG A 1021 -9.28 -1.20 -0.14
CA ARG A 1021 -10.68 -1.69 -0.18
C ARG A 1021 -11.30 -1.62 -1.58
N LEU A 1022 -10.84 -0.70 -2.42
CA LEU A 1022 -11.25 -0.55 -3.83
C LEU A 1022 -10.25 -1.18 -4.83
N ARG A 1023 -9.37 -2.09 -4.38
CA ARG A 1023 -8.41 -2.81 -5.24
C ARG A 1023 -7.50 -1.88 -6.05
N ASN A 1024 -7.04 -0.82 -5.41
CA ASN A 1024 -6.17 0.24 -5.94
C ASN A 1024 -6.73 0.99 -7.15
N ASN A 1025 -8.06 1.08 -7.27
CA ASN A 1025 -8.72 1.85 -8.32
C ASN A 1025 -8.83 3.33 -7.93
N THR A 1026 -7.83 4.12 -8.34
CA THR A 1026 -7.75 5.57 -8.06
C THR A 1026 -9.00 6.32 -8.49
N ARG A 1027 -9.51 6.09 -9.72
CA ARG A 1027 -10.70 6.78 -10.21
C ARG A 1027 -11.91 6.52 -9.32
N LEU A 1028 -12.13 5.27 -8.93
CA LEU A 1028 -13.26 4.91 -8.08
C LEU A 1028 -13.13 5.51 -6.67
N ALA A 1029 -11.92 5.50 -6.10
CA ALA A 1029 -11.66 6.16 -4.81
C ALA A 1029 -11.94 7.67 -4.88
N THR A 1030 -11.49 8.33 -5.96
CA THR A 1030 -11.80 9.74 -6.22
C THR A 1030 -13.30 9.99 -6.36
N THR A 1031 -14.04 9.11 -7.04
CA THR A 1031 -15.50 9.19 -7.15
C THR A 1031 -16.19 9.04 -5.79
N VAL A 1032 -15.75 8.10 -4.95
CA VAL A 1032 -16.27 7.90 -3.58
C VAL A 1032 -16.10 9.19 -2.77
N TYR A 1033 -14.88 9.72 -2.65
CA TYR A 1033 -14.64 10.95 -1.91
C TYR A 1033 -15.44 12.12 -2.46
N ALA A 1034 -15.45 12.31 -3.78
CA ALA A 1034 -16.21 13.38 -4.40
C ALA A 1034 -17.71 13.29 -4.11
N PHE A 1035 -18.28 12.07 -4.16
CA PHE A 1035 -19.69 11.85 -3.88
C PHE A 1035 -20.05 12.18 -2.43
N PHE A 1036 -19.35 11.61 -1.45
CA PHE A 1036 -19.64 11.82 -0.02
C PHE A 1036 -19.35 13.24 0.46
N ASN A 1037 -18.33 13.92 -0.08
CA ASN A 1037 -18.07 15.34 0.20
C ASN A 1037 -19.23 16.24 -0.25
N LEU A 1038 -19.99 15.80 -1.25
CA LEU A 1038 -21.15 16.48 -1.84
C LEU A 1038 -22.49 15.93 -1.30
N LEU A 1039 -22.49 15.32 -0.11
CA LEU A 1039 -23.71 14.97 0.64
C LEU A 1039 -23.84 15.83 1.92
N PRO A 1040 -25.08 16.03 2.43
CA PRO A 1040 -25.32 16.59 3.76
C PRO A 1040 -24.59 15.86 4.89
N GLY A 1041 -24.20 16.57 5.97
CA GLY A 1041 -23.45 16.01 7.10
C GLY A 1041 -21.93 16.23 7.00
N THR A 1042 -21.18 16.05 8.09
CA THR A 1042 -19.75 16.39 8.20
C THR A 1042 -18.86 15.37 7.47
N PRO A 1043 -18.03 15.78 6.48
CA PRO A 1043 -17.03 14.91 5.86
C PRO A 1043 -15.84 14.72 6.79
N VAL A 1044 -15.37 13.47 6.91
CA VAL A 1044 -14.16 13.11 7.66
C VAL A 1044 -13.12 12.55 6.69
N VAL A 1045 -12.00 13.24 6.55
CA VAL A 1045 -10.89 12.87 5.65
C VAL A 1045 -9.71 12.37 6.50
N TYR A 1046 -9.18 11.18 6.20
CA TYR A 1046 -7.97 10.68 6.84
C TYR A 1046 -6.73 11.04 6.01
N GLN A 1047 -5.61 11.30 6.68
CA GLN A 1047 -4.39 11.72 6.01
C GLN A 1047 -3.97 10.83 4.83
N GLY A 1048 -3.72 11.45 3.68
CA GLY A 1048 -3.33 10.77 2.45
C GLY A 1048 -4.49 10.34 1.56
N ASP A 1049 -5.73 10.38 2.04
CA ASP A 1049 -6.90 10.05 1.21
C ASP A 1049 -7.12 11.07 0.09
N GLU A 1050 -6.77 12.34 0.32
CA GLU A 1050 -6.84 13.42 -0.65
C GLU A 1050 -5.93 13.22 -1.85
N ILE A 1051 -4.85 12.45 -1.70
CA ILE A 1051 -3.94 12.03 -2.79
C ILE A 1051 -4.15 10.57 -3.18
N ALA A 1052 -5.23 9.92 -2.71
CA ALA A 1052 -5.47 8.50 -2.91
C ALA A 1052 -4.23 7.62 -2.55
N GLN A 1053 -3.62 7.89 -1.39
CA GLN A 1053 -2.50 7.13 -0.88
C GLN A 1053 -2.88 5.65 -0.71
N ARG A 1054 -1.94 4.76 -1.02
CA ARG A 1054 -2.13 3.30 -0.98
C ARG A 1054 -1.51 2.71 0.27
N ASP A 1055 -2.08 1.60 0.73
CA ASP A 1055 -1.44 0.74 1.71
C ASP A 1055 -0.08 0.25 1.18
N LEU A 1056 0.89 0.16 2.07
CA LEU A 1056 2.14 -0.54 1.80
C LEU A 1056 2.12 -1.89 2.49
N PHE A 1057 2.48 -2.96 1.79
CA PHE A 1057 2.70 -4.24 2.45
C PHE A 1057 3.87 -4.14 3.44
N ILE A 1058 3.57 -4.29 4.73
CA ILE A 1058 4.57 -4.31 5.80
C ILE A 1058 4.90 -5.77 6.15
N PRO A 1059 6.10 -6.28 5.83
CA PRO A 1059 6.48 -7.64 6.22
C PRO A 1059 6.56 -7.75 7.75
N TYR A 1060 6.27 -8.93 8.31
CA TYR A 1060 6.25 -9.16 9.77
C TYR A 1060 7.50 -8.65 10.52
N SER A 1061 8.69 -8.72 9.91
CA SER A 1061 9.92 -8.21 10.56
C SER A 1061 9.98 -6.68 10.71
N LEU A 1062 9.16 -5.95 9.98
CA LEU A 1062 9.00 -4.51 10.09
C LEU A 1062 7.71 -4.13 10.82
N CYS A 1063 6.89 -5.12 11.19
CA CYS A 1063 5.69 -4.88 11.96
C CYS A 1063 6.04 -4.27 13.31
N ARG A 1064 5.26 -3.28 13.68
CA ARG A 1064 5.33 -2.59 14.96
C ARG A 1064 4.01 -2.75 15.72
N ASP A 1065 2.88 -2.85 15.03
CA ASP A 1065 1.54 -2.90 15.64
C ASP A 1065 1.37 -4.11 16.57
N PRO A 1066 0.92 -3.92 17.83
CA PRO A 1066 0.68 -5.02 18.76
C PRO A 1066 -0.28 -6.09 18.21
N MET A 1067 -1.32 -5.73 17.45
CA MET A 1067 -2.25 -6.72 16.89
C MET A 1067 -1.55 -7.64 15.88
N CYS A 1068 -0.63 -7.09 15.09
CA CYS A 1068 0.17 -7.88 14.17
C CYS A 1068 1.24 -8.72 14.90
N LEU A 1069 1.92 -8.15 15.91
CA LEU A 1069 2.94 -8.86 16.70
C LEU A 1069 2.35 -10.02 17.51
N LYS A 1070 1.12 -9.88 18.03
CA LYS A 1070 0.44 -10.92 18.81
C LYS A 1070 -0.21 -12.01 17.95
N ASN A 1071 -0.42 -11.76 16.66
CA ASN A 1071 -1.04 -12.70 15.73
C ASN A 1071 -0.11 -12.99 14.52
N PRO A 1072 1.08 -13.59 14.73
CA PRO A 1072 2.09 -13.76 13.69
C PRO A 1072 1.65 -14.60 12.48
N GLU A 1073 0.68 -15.49 12.65
CA GLU A 1073 0.14 -16.29 11.54
C GLU A 1073 -0.86 -15.51 10.66
N MET A 1074 -1.46 -14.45 11.22
CA MET A 1074 -2.49 -13.62 10.56
C MET A 1074 -2.05 -12.15 10.40
N PHE A 1075 -0.76 -11.86 10.61
CA PHE A 1075 -0.22 -10.50 10.71
C PHE A 1075 -0.56 -9.61 9.50
N ALA A 1076 -0.64 -10.20 8.31
CA ALA A 1076 -0.94 -9.51 7.06
C ALA A 1076 -2.41 -9.09 6.93
N THR A 1077 -3.31 -9.69 7.73
CA THR A 1077 -4.75 -9.40 7.75
C THR A 1077 -5.22 -8.74 9.04
N THR A 1078 -4.41 -8.78 10.11
CA THR A 1078 -4.76 -8.19 11.42
C THR A 1078 -3.94 -6.94 11.76
N GLY A 1079 -2.84 -6.68 11.05
CA GLY A 1079 -1.97 -5.54 11.30
C GLY A 1079 -2.46 -4.23 10.70
N ARG A 1080 -2.36 -3.16 11.48
CA ARG A 1080 -2.78 -1.79 11.12
C ARG A 1080 -1.66 -0.88 10.62
N ASP A 1081 -0.43 -1.38 10.57
CA ASP A 1081 0.73 -0.62 10.07
C ASP A 1081 0.60 -0.12 8.61
N PRO A 1082 0.00 -0.86 7.65
CA PRO A 1082 -0.10 -0.42 6.24
C PRO A 1082 -0.77 0.94 6.05
N GLU A 1083 -1.86 1.20 6.76
CA GLU A 1083 -2.63 2.45 6.72
C GLU A 1083 -1.99 3.58 7.53
N ARG A 1084 -0.98 3.26 8.36
CA ARG A 1084 -0.21 4.22 9.20
C ARG A 1084 1.09 4.69 8.55
N THR A 1085 1.36 4.31 7.30
CA THR A 1085 2.59 4.75 6.59
C THR A 1085 2.70 6.27 6.45
N PRO A 1086 3.93 6.83 6.38
CA PRO A 1086 4.15 8.28 6.27
C PRO A 1086 3.41 8.95 5.11
N MET A 1087 2.97 10.19 5.32
CA MET A 1087 2.31 11.04 4.34
C MET A 1087 3.26 11.43 3.19
N GLN A 1088 2.75 11.41 1.95
CA GLN A 1088 3.57 11.60 0.75
C GLN A 1088 3.50 13.04 0.22
N TRP A 1089 4.45 13.89 0.62
CA TRP A 1089 4.45 15.31 0.26
C TRP A 1089 5.08 15.61 -1.11
N THR A 1090 6.18 14.95 -1.46
CA THR A 1090 7.01 15.23 -2.64
C THR A 1090 7.49 13.93 -3.29
N PRO A 1091 7.96 13.94 -4.56
CA PRO A 1091 8.60 12.77 -5.17
C PRO A 1091 10.03 12.53 -4.65
N GLY A 1092 10.53 13.41 -3.77
CA GLY A 1092 11.91 13.39 -3.27
C GLY A 1092 12.16 12.40 -2.14
N PHE A 1093 13.32 12.54 -1.52
CA PHE A 1093 13.78 11.71 -0.42
C PHE A 1093 12.74 11.60 0.71
N GLN A 1094 12.47 10.37 1.16
CA GLN A 1094 11.42 10.02 2.14
C GLN A 1094 10.06 10.69 1.87
N SER A 1095 9.71 10.89 0.60
CA SER A 1095 8.52 11.64 0.18
C SER A 1095 8.40 13.07 0.74
N GLY A 1096 9.49 13.68 1.23
CA GLY A 1096 9.43 14.97 1.92
C GLY A 1096 8.81 14.92 3.33
N PHE A 1097 8.50 13.73 3.85
CA PHE A 1097 8.01 13.54 5.23
C PHE A 1097 9.12 13.76 6.27
N SER A 1098 10.35 13.31 6.00
CA SER A 1098 11.47 13.37 6.94
C SER A 1098 12.80 13.62 6.21
N THR A 1099 13.77 14.18 6.92
CA THR A 1099 15.17 14.26 6.46
C THR A 1099 16.01 13.06 6.92
N SER A 1100 15.45 12.14 7.73
CA SER A 1100 16.11 10.95 8.24
C SER A 1100 16.31 9.87 7.17
N ASN A 1101 17.42 9.13 7.25
CA ASN A 1101 17.63 7.92 6.45
C ASN A 1101 16.69 6.77 6.80
N ARG A 1102 16.03 6.81 7.96
CA ARG A 1102 15.08 5.78 8.40
C ARG A 1102 13.90 6.43 9.08
N THR A 1103 12.71 6.11 8.60
CA THR A 1103 11.44 6.49 9.21
C THR A 1103 10.91 5.36 10.09
N TRP A 1104 10.01 5.67 11.02
CA TRP A 1104 9.47 4.68 11.97
C TRP A 1104 8.70 3.55 11.26
N LEU A 1105 7.96 3.89 10.19
CA LEU A 1105 7.44 2.98 9.17
C LEU A 1105 7.96 3.40 7.79
N PRO A 1106 8.16 2.45 6.85
CA PRO A 1106 8.66 2.77 5.53
C PRO A 1106 7.67 3.63 4.73
N VAL A 1107 8.21 4.57 3.96
CA VAL A 1107 7.47 5.35 2.97
C VAL A 1107 7.07 4.45 1.81
N ASN A 1108 5.85 4.61 1.28
CA ASN A 1108 5.40 3.84 0.12
C ASN A 1108 6.24 4.22 -1.12
N PRO A 1109 6.85 3.26 -1.84
CA PRO A 1109 7.70 3.57 -2.99
C PRO A 1109 6.97 4.30 -4.14
N ASP A 1110 5.63 4.26 -4.17
CA ASP A 1110 4.84 5.01 -5.15
C ASP A 1110 4.81 6.52 -4.92
N HIS A 1111 5.43 7.03 -3.84
CA HIS A 1111 5.56 8.47 -3.57
C HIS A 1111 6.17 9.26 -4.73
N VAL A 1112 6.94 8.62 -5.61
CA VAL A 1112 7.49 9.24 -6.82
C VAL A 1112 6.42 9.74 -7.79
N THR A 1113 5.23 9.15 -7.78
CA THR A 1113 4.10 9.53 -8.64
C THR A 1113 2.86 9.94 -7.86
N VAL A 1114 2.64 9.38 -6.67
CA VAL A 1114 1.51 9.70 -5.78
C VAL A 1114 2.02 10.54 -4.62
N ASN A 1115 1.94 11.86 -4.77
CA ASN A 1115 2.32 12.81 -3.73
C ASN A 1115 1.66 14.17 -3.96
N VAL A 1116 1.58 14.97 -2.91
CA VAL A 1116 0.94 16.30 -2.94
C VAL A 1116 1.51 17.20 -4.03
N GLU A 1117 2.84 17.29 -4.16
CA GLU A 1117 3.49 18.18 -5.14
C GLU A 1117 3.17 17.80 -6.60
N THR A 1118 3.22 16.49 -6.92
CA THR A 1118 2.92 15.99 -8.26
C THR A 1118 1.44 16.17 -8.58
N GLU A 1119 0.55 15.80 -7.65
CA GLU A 1119 -0.90 15.88 -7.89
C GLU A 1119 -1.42 17.31 -7.99
N ALA A 1120 -0.83 18.26 -7.25
CA ALA A 1120 -1.19 19.67 -7.32
C ALA A 1120 -0.97 20.29 -8.71
N LYS A 1121 -0.09 19.70 -9.55
CA LYS A 1121 0.20 20.16 -10.91
C LYS A 1121 -0.80 19.65 -11.96
N ALA A 1122 -1.57 18.62 -11.65
CA ALA A 1122 -2.52 17.99 -12.58
C ALA A 1122 -3.96 18.43 -12.26
N SER A 1123 -4.68 18.96 -13.25
CA SER A 1123 -6.05 19.49 -13.07
C SER A 1123 -7.12 18.44 -12.78
N THR A 1124 -6.81 17.16 -13.00
CA THR A 1124 -7.74 16.02 -12.82
C THR A 1124 -7.20 14.96 -11.84
N SER A 1125 -6.20 15.30 -11.03
CA SER A 1125 -5.70 14.43 -9.95
C SER A 1125 -6.73 14.24 -8.84
N PRO A 1126 -6.60 13.17 -8.02
CA PRO A 1126 -7.37 13.03 -6.77
C PRO A 1126 -7.36 14.30 -5.92
N LEU A 1127 -6.19 14.92 -5.70
CA LEU A 1127 -6.06 16.16 -4.94
C LEU A 1127 -6.84 17.32 -5.54
N SER A 1128 -6.79 17.50 -6.87
CA SER A 1128 -7.52 18.57 -7.56
C SER A 1128 -9.04 18.39 -7.46
N VAL A 1129 -9.52 17.15 -7.55
CA VAL A 1129 -10.95 16.83 -7.35
C VAL A 1129 -11.36 17.05 -5.90
N MET A 1130 -10.54 16.63 -4.93
CA MET A 1130 -10.77 16.86 -3.50
C MET A 1130 -10.91 18.36 -3.21
N ARG A 1131 -9.93 19.17 -3.63
CA ARG A 1131 -9.96 20.64 -3.48
C ARG A 1131 -11.20 21.26 -4.11
N SER A 1132 -11.56 20.83 -5.31
CA SER A 1132 -12.72 21.37 -6.03
C SER A 1132 -14.04 21.05 -5.32
N THR A 1133 -14.19 19.82 -4.81
CA THR A 1133 -15.42 19.38 -4.12
C THR A 1133 -15.58 20.04 -2.76
N LEU A 1134 -14.51 20.11 -1.95
CA LEU A 1134 -14.55 20.78 -0.64
C LEU A 1134 -14.74 22.30 -0.78
N ALA A 1135 -14.09 22.94 -1.76
CA ALA A 1135 -14.30 24.36 -2.04
C ALA A 1135 -15.70 24.66 -2.59
N TRP A 1136 -16.35 23.71 -3.27
CA TRP A 1136 -17.75 23.86 -3.67
C TRP A 1136 -18.66 23.72 -2.46
N ARG A 1137 -18.43 22.70 -1.62
CA ARG A 1137 -19.17 22.44 -0.40
C ARG A 1137 -19.24 23.65 0.53
N SER A 1138 -18.11 24.30 0.80
CA SER A 1138 -18.04 25.45 1.71
C SER A 1138 -18.89 26.66 1.28
N ARG A 1139 -19.28 26.73 0.00
CA ARG A 1139 -20.13 27.80 -0.56
C ARG A 1139 -21.63 27.46 -0.57
N HIS A 1140 -22.01 26.23 -0.21
CA HIS A 1140 -23.38 25.74 -0.35
C HIS A 1140 -23.90 25.14 0.96
N PRO A 1141 -24.61 25.93 1.80
CA PRO A 1141 -25.15 25.47 3.07
C PRO A 1141 -26.06 24.23 2.99
N THR A 1142 -26.68 23.97 1.82
CA THR A 1142 -27.46 22.75 1.56
C THR A 1142 -26.65 21.47 1.68
N LEU A 1143 -25.33 21.53 1.48
CA LEU A 1143 -24.41 20.39 1.58
C LEU A 1143 -23.92 20.17 3.01
N SER A 1144 -24.06 21.13 3.90
CA SER A 1144 -23.72 20.97 5.33
C SER A 1144 -24.98 20.75 6.17
N LEU A 1145 -25.93 21.68 6.08
CA LEU A 1145 -27.11 21.79 6.95
C LEU A 1145 -28.40 21.23 6.31
N GLY A 1146 -28.30 20.65 5.11
CA GLY A 1146 -29.43 19.99 4.48
C GLY A 1146 -29.72 18.62 5.12
N SER A 1147 -30.82 18.01 4.69
CA SER A 1147 -31.18 16.64 5.03
C SER A 1147 -31.37 15.83 3.76
N ILE A 1148 -30.88 14.60 3.74
CA ILE A 1148 -31.12 13.67 2.63
C ILE A 1148 -32.58 13.24 2.69
N THR A 1149 -33.34 13.51 1.63
CA THR A 1149 -34.78 13.24 1.59
C THR A 1149 -35.13 12.01 0.77
N GLU A 1150 -34.29 11.65 -0.21
CA GLU A 1150 -34.56 10.53 -1.09
C GLU A 1150 -33.27 9.98 -1.69
N VAL A 1151 -33.11 8.67 -1.65
CA VAL A 1151 -32.06 7.93 -2.37
C VAL A 1151 -32.78 6.91 -3.25
N PRO A 1152 -33.07 7.21 -4.53
CA PRO A 1152 -33.80 6.31 -5.40
C PRO A 1152 -33.23 4.89 -5.45
N GLY A 1153 -34.12 3.90 -5.65
CA GLY A 1153 -33.80 2.49 -5.83
C GLY A 1153 -33.00 2.18 -7.10
N ASP A 1154 -33.03 0.92 -7.52
CA ASP A 1154 -32.55 0.56 -8.85
C ASP A 1154 -33.36 1.34 -9.91
N LEU A 1155 -32.65 2.09 -10.76
CA LEU A 1155 -33.22 2.90 -11.83
C LEU A 1155 -33.41 2.10 -13.15
N GLY A 1156 -33.30 0.77 -13.07
CA GLY A 1156 -33.47 -0.18 -14.16
C GLY A 1156 -32.14 -0.71 -14.71
N GLN A 1157 -32.18 -1.78 -15.51
CA GLN A 1157 -31.00 -2.53 -15.98
C GLN A 1157 -29.87 -1.69 -16.62
N LEU A 1158 -30.20 -0.56 -17.26
CA LEU A 1158 -29.21 0.32 -17.90
C LEU A 1158 -28.57 1.33 -16.95
N ASN A 1159 -29.16 1.57 -15.76
CA ASN A 1159 -28.76 2.64 -14.83
C ASN A 1159 -28.49 2.13 -13.40
N GLN A 1160 -28.29 0.82 -13.22
CA GLN A 1160 -27.97 0.21 -11.93
C GLN A 1160 -26.68 0.79 -11.28
N ASP A 1161 -25.76 1.30 -12.10
CA ASP A 1161 -24.49 1.91 -11.69
C ASP A 1161 -24.58 3.45 -11.55
N LEU A 1162 -25.79 4.01 -11.63
CA LEU A 1162 -26.04 5.41 -11.30
C LEU A 1162 -26.54 5.49 -9.85
N VAL A 1163 -25.92 6.36 -9.04
CA VAL A 1163 -26.38 6.64 -7.67
C VAL A 1163 -26.78 8.10 -7.57
N VAL A 1164 -27.95 8.32 -6.97
CA VAL A 1164 -28.53 9.65 -6.75
C VAL A 1164 -28.89 9.79 -5.28
N ALA A 1165 -28.52 10.92 -4.69
CA ALA A 1165 -28.97 11.33 -3.37
C ALA A 1165 -29.58 12.74 -3.48
N LYS A 1166 -30.86 12.87 -3.13
CA LYS A 1166 -31.59 14.15 -3.10
C LYS A 1166 -31.59 14.70 -1.68
N TYR A 1167 -31.45 16.01 -1.55
CA TYR A 1167 -31.44 16.68 -0.27
C TYR A 1167 -32.05 18.08 -0.35
N THR A 1168 -32.62 18.51 0.78
CA THR A 1168 -33.30 19.80 0.95
C THR A 1168 -32.76 20.54 2.16
N MET A 1169 -32.82 21.87 2.12
CA MET A 1169 -32.61 22.72 3.30
C MET A 1169 -33.86 23.59 3.50
N GLY A 1170 -34.42 23.59 4.71
CA GLY A 1170 -35.61 24.38 5.05
C GLY A 1170 -36.93 23.78 4.55
N ASP A 1171 -37.94 24.64 4.37
CA ASP A 1171 -39.33 24.32 4.00
C ASP A 1171 -39.54 24.05 2.49
N GLU A 1172 -38.60 23.31 1.86
CA GLU A 1172 -38.61 22.91 0.44
C GLU A 1172 -38.15 23.97 -0.58
N THR A 1173 -37.66 25.14 -0.16
CA THR A 1173 -37.30 26.25 -1.08
C THR A 1173 -36.00 26.04 -1.89
N THR A 1174 -35.05 25.24 -1.38
CA THR A 1174 -33.81 24.87 -2.11
C THR A 1174 -33.64 23.37 -2.10
N THR A 1175 -33.71 22.74 -3.28
CA THR A 1175 -33.49 21.31 -3.46
C THR A 1175 -32.32 21.03 -4.40
N ALA A 1176 -31.51 20.05 -4.04
CA ALA A 1176 -30.38 19.61 -4.84
C ALA A 1176 -30.28 18.08 -4.88
N ALA A 1177 -29.53 17.57 -5.85
CA ALA A 1177 -29.23 16.16 -5.96
C ALA A 1177 -27.79 15.95 -6.41
N THR A 1178 -27.09 15.05 -5.74
CA THR A 1178 -25.76 14.58 -6.14
C THR A 1178 -25.93 13.28 -6.93
N VAL A 1179 -25.36 13.24 -8.13
CA VAL A 1179 -25.46 12.13 -9.09
C VAL A 1179 -24.06 11.68 -9.48
N ALA A 1180 -23.81 10.38 -9.42
CA ALA A 1180 -22.51 9.81 -9.76
C ALA A 1180 -22.64 8.59 -10.68
N ASN A 1181 -21.75 8.51 -11.67
CA ASN A 1181 -21.59 7.33 -12.53
C ASN A 1181 -20.50 6.41 -11.95
N TRP A 1182 -20.94 5.26 -11.43
CA TRP A 1182 -20.08 4.24 -10.81
C TRP A 1182 -19.65 3.14 -11.78
N ASN A 1183 -20.10 3.21 -13.04
CA ASN A 1183 -19.72 2.22 -14.04
C ASN A 1183 -18.22 2.40 -14.38
N PRO A 1184 -17.42 1.31 -14.42
CA PRO A 1184 -15.97 1.41 -14.61
C PRO A 1184 -15.55 1.82 -16.02
N SER A 1185 -16.45 1.76 -17.01
CA SER A 1185 -16.07 1.92 -18.43
C SER A 1185 -17.12 2.58 -19.32
N GLN A 1186 -18.39 2.57 -18.93
CA GLN A 1186 -19.48 3.08 -19.75
C GLN A 1186 -19.84 4.51 -19.36
N VAL A 1187 -20.02 5.33 -20.38
CA VAL A 1187 -20.72 6.60 -20.25
C VAL A 1187 -22.20 6.30 -20.07
N LEU A 1188 -22.79 6.77 -18.98
CA LEU A 1188 -24.22 6.61 -18.73
C LEU A 1188 -24.96 7.87 -19.16
N SER A 1189 -26.11 7.70 -19.82
CA SER A 1189 -26.99 8.81 -20.19
C SER A 1189 -28.21 8.81 -19.29
N VAL A 1190 -28.52 9.96 -18.72
CA VAL A 1190 -29.65 10.13 -17.81
C VAL A 1190 -30.43 11.39 -18.17
N ASP A 1191 -31.75 11.25 -18.24
CA ASP A 1191 -32.66 12.39 -18.21
C ASP A 1191 -32.85 12.80 -16.74
N LEU A 1192 -32.04 13.75 -16.29
CA LEU A 1192 -32.11 14.22 -14.91
C LEU A 1192 -33.44 14.91 -14.62
N GLN A 1193 -34.06 15.53 -15.62
CA GLN A 1193 -35.35 16.15 -15.42
C GLN A 1193 -36.43 15.09 -15.18
N ALA A 1194 -36.48 14.04 -16.00
CA ALA A 1194 -37.37 12.91 -15.74
C ALA A 1194 -37.05 12.22 -14.41
N LEU A 1195 -35.78 12.01 -14.08
CA LEU A 1195 -35.37 11.34 -12.84
C LEU A 1195 -35.79 12.11 -11.59
N LEU A 1196 -35.70 13.44 -11.61
CA LEU A 1196 -36.09 14.30 -10.51
C LEU A 1196 -37.62 14.52 -10.46
N GLU A 1197 -38.33 14.42 -11.59
CA GLU A 1197 -39.80 14.55 -11.69
C GLU A 1197 -40.56 13.23 -11.44
N ALA A 1198 -39.93 12.06 -11.62
CA ALA A 1198 -40.62 10.76 -11.72
C ALA A 1198 -41.06 10.10 -10.40
N GLN A 1199 -40.96 10.74 -9.24
CA GLN A 1199 -41.40 10.12 -7.97
C GLN A 1199 -42.35 11.00 -7.15
N ARG A 1200 -43.65 10.64 -7.20
CA ARG A 1200 -44.64 10.77 -6.12
C ARG A 1200 -45.75 9.73 -6.30
N VAL A 1201 -45.99 8.91 -5.29
CA VAL A 1201 -47.19 8.06 -5.13
C VAL A 1201 -48.08 8.75 -4.09
N GLY A 1202 -49.01 9.63 -4.50
CA GLY A 1202 -49.94 10.34 -3.58
C GLY A 1202 -50.18 11.84 -3.87
N GLU A 1203 -51.26 12.41 -3.32
CA GLU A 1203 -52.13 13.51 -3.80
C GLU A 1203 -51.60 14.94 -4.07
N ALA A 1204 -50.29 15.20 -4.10
CA ALA A 1204 -49.80 16.49 -4.59
C ALA A 1204 -48.75 16.27 -5.66
N ARG A 1205 -48.82 16.90 -6.84
CA ARG A 1205 -47.71 16.88 -7.82
C ARG A 1205 -46.90 18.16 -7.67
N HIS A 1206 -45.67 18.09 -7.18
CA HIS A 1206 -44.69 19.15 -7.41
C HIS A 1206 -44.04 18.89 -8.77
N ARG A 1207 -44.14 19.85 -9.68
CA ARG A 1207 -43.38 19.82 -10.93
C ARG A 1207 -42.13 20.65 -10.70
N ALA A 1208 -40.95 20.07 -10.90
CA ALA A 1208 -39.72 20.85 -10.91
C ALA A 1208 -39.79 21.84 -12.09
N SER A 1209 -39.77 23.14 -11.82
CA SER A 1209 -39.95 24.14 -12.89
C SER A 1209 -38.68 24.36 -13.72
N LYS A 1210 -37.50 24.02 -13.17
CA LYS A 1210 -36.18 24.16 -13.81
C LYS A 1210 -35.15 23.29 -13.07
N VAL A 1211 -34.40 22.45 -13.78
CA VAL A 1211 -33.21 21.73 -13.27
C VAL A 1211 -31.97 22.37 -13.89
N GLN A 1212 -30.94 22.65 -13.09
CA GLN A 1212 -29.68 23.24 -13.55
C GLN A 1212 -28.49 22.44 -13.02
N LEU A 1213 -27.49 22.21 -13.87
CA LEU A 1213 -26.19 21.70 -13.43
C LEU A 1213 -25.51 22.77 -12.57
N ALA A 1214 -25.16 22.41 -11.34
CA ALA A 1214 -24.52 23.29 -10.38
C ALA A 1214 -23.01 23.00 -10.26
N PHE A 1215 -22.61 21.72 -10.31
CA PHE A 1215 -21.22 21.30 -10.21
C PHE A 1215 -20.95 20.04 -11.04
N SER A 1216 -19.73 19.90 -11.56
CA SER A 1216 -19.23 18.66 -12.17
C SER A 1216 -17.73 18.51 -11.90
N THR A 1217 -17.31 17.29 -11.56
CA THR A 1217 -15.89 16.95 -11.43
C THR A 1217 -15.14 16.94 -12.77
N ALA A 1218 -15.86 17.00 -13.90
CA ALA A 1218 -15.28 17.07 -15.25
C ALA A 1218 -15.21 18.51 -15.82
N SER A 1219 -15.48 19.53 -14.99
CA SER A 1219 -15.41 20.97 -15.37
C SER A 1219 -16.33 21.35 -16.54
N ARG A 1220 -17.65 21.19 -16.37
CA ARG A 1220 -18.68 21.56 -17.36
C ARG A 1220 -19.38 22.87 -16.97
N GLU A 1221 -19.53 23.80 -17.91
CA GLU A 1221 -20.16 25.11 -17.66
C GLU A 1221 -21.69 25.13 -17.85
N GLU A 1222 -22.22 24.43 -18.85
CA GLU A 1222 -23.68 24.26 -19.07
C GLU A 1222 -23.97 22.93 -19.77
N VAL A 1223 -25.03 22.22 -19.37
CA VAL A 1223 -25.43 20.96 -20.01
C VAL A 1223 -26.95 20.84 -20.10
N ASP A 1224 -27.41 20.25 -21.20
CA ASP A 1224 -28.80 19.83 -21.35
C ASP A 1224 -29.13 18.72 -20.34
N VAL A 1225 -30.02 19.03 -19.39
CA VAL A 1225 -30.46 18.11 -18.35
C VAL A 1225 -31.34 16.98 -18.89
N LYS A 1226 -31.89 17.12 -20.11
CA LYS A 1226 -32.61 16.07 -20.84
C LYS A 1226 -31.65 15.30 -21.74
N GLY A 1227 -30.91 14.36 -21.13
CA GLY A 1227 -29.94 13.52 -21.85
C GLY A 1227 -28.48 13.77 -21.44
N LEU A 1228 -28.26 14.26 -20.22
CA LEU A 1228 -26.92 14.40 -19.65
C LEU A 1228 -26.17 13.07 -19.72
N THR A 1229 -24.98 13.09 -20.30
CA THR A 1229 -24.05 11.96 -20.29
C THR A 1229 -23.01 12.15 -19.20
N LEU A 1230 -22.81 11.14 -18.37
CA LEU A 1230 -21.82 11.12 -17.29
C LEU A 1230 -20.71 10.14 -17.64
N ALA A 1231 -19.47 10.62 -17.68
CA ALA A 1231 -18.31 9.76 -17.89
C ALA A 1231 -18.10 8.80 -16.71
N PRO A 1232 -17.41 7.66 -16.90
CA PRO A 1232 -17.01 6.78 -15.80
C PRO A 1232 -16.34 7.56 -14.65
N GLY A 1233 -16.92 7.49 -13.46
CA GLY A 1233 -16.43 8.16 -12.25
C GLY A 1233 -16.78 9.65 -12.11
N GLU A 1234 -17.55 10.21 -13.03
CA GLU A 1234 -18.00 11.61 -12.95
C GLU A 1234 -19.07 11.78 -11.86
N VAL A 1235 -18.90 12.83 -11.04
CA VAL A 1235 -19.88 13.25 -10.02
C VAL A 1235 -20.37 14.64 -10.37
N VAL A 1236 -21.69 14.83 -10.33
CA VAL A 1236 -22.34 16.10 -10.59
C VAL A 1236 -23.32 16.46 -9.49
N VAL A 1237 -23.48 17.75 -9.24
CA VAL A 1237 -24.57 18.29 -8.42
C VAL A 1237 -25.52 19.05 -9.32
N VAL A 1238 -26.81 18.80 -9.16
CA VAL A 1238 -27.86 19.58 -9.80
C VAL A 1238 -28.74 20.26 -8.77
N THR A 1239 -29.24 21.44 -9.10
CA THR A 1239 -30.20 22.19 -8.28
C THR A 1239 -31.51 22.30 -9.02
N TYR A 1240 -32.62 22.31 -8.28
CA TYR A 1240 -33.95 22.49 -8.84
C TYR A 1240 -34.88 23.20 -7.86
N THR A 1241 -35.84 23.94 -8.41
CA THR A 1241 -36.87 24.65 -7.64
C THR A 1241 -38.21 23.91 -7.79
N SER A 1242 -38.81 23.51 -6.67
CA SER A 1242 -40.15 22.91 -6.64
C SER A 1242 -41.21 24.02 -6.66
N GLY A 1243 -42.07 24.03 -7.68
CA GLY A 1243 -43.23 24.92 -7.69
C GLY A 1243 -44.38 24.29 -6.89
N LYS A 1244 -44.95 25.01 -5.91
CA LYS A 1244 -46.28 24.66 -5.37
C LYS A 1244 -47.32 24.88 -6.47
N VAL A 1245 -47.82 23.80 -7.08
CA VAL A 1245 -49.06 23.85 -7.86
C VAL A 1245 -50.21 23.69 -6.86
N LEU A 1246 -50.86 24.81 -6.53
CA LEU A 1246 -52.20 24.77 -5.93
C LEU A 1246 -53.14 24.15 -6.96
N VAL A 1247 -53.55 22.91 -6.73
CA VAL A 1247 -54.67 22.32 -7.46
C VAL A 1247 -55.93 23.03 -6.97
N PRO A 1248 -56.73 23.70 -7.83
CA PRO A 1248 -58.03 24.18 -7.42
C PRO A 1248 -58.89 22.93 -7.16
N ILE A 1249 -59.32 22.73 -5.92
CA ILE A 1249 -60.39 21.79 -5.61
C ILE A 1249 -61.64 22.30 -6.33
N ILE A 1250 -62.03 21.63 -7.41
CA ILE A 1250 -63.38 21.69 -7.96
C ILE A 1250 -63.93 20.26 -7.96
N ALA A 1251 -64.61 19.92 -6.85
CA ALA A 1251 -65.77 19.03 -6.69
C ALA A 1251 -65.74 18.42 -5.28
#